data_AF-A0A1C5FH84-F1
#
_entry.id   AF-A0A1C5FH84-F1
#
_cell.length_a   1.000
_cell.length_b   1.000
_cell.length_c   1.000
_cell.angle_alpha   90.00
_cell.angle_beta   90.00
_cell.angle_gamma   90.00
#
_symmetry.space_group_name_H-M   'P 1'
#
loop_
_entity.id
_entity.type
_entity.pdbx_description
1 polymer ?
#
loop_
_entity_poly.entity_id
_entity_poly.type
_entity_poly.pdbx_seq_one_letter_code
_entity_poly.pdbx_strand_id
1 'polypeptide(L)'
;MTSPALDRPRVAELIVDLGAKRKRRGSGYLVSSGAVLTAAHVVEGARSVDVRFEPDLPGEWRATATAWWSDSGSDLAVVSIAPRADRQVPDARFARIADHPQVLEVQAVGFPRWKLRDDDRTGRTDRPADDGRTDRVGRTGRTASDPARNRTRYRDAYHAVGSAAVLSNWRAGSLEVTIPVAPAEGPRGGPSPWEGMSGAAVWAGDRIVGVISKHHPGDGLARLAAVRLDRALDGGLEPAQKSRLRALLALPVDADQLPLALPLPPPLPLPSPLPRTLGNGTSDRGPDEAFTVRYRRFMVGTLDRFDFFAVDPRGIPRRQPFTMGYVPLTLKRRDRADDGTVSVGARADRELRSHRRALIRGVAGAGKSTLVRWLGAVAAGGVGTERGVRTDQAYGPDDAARSVGADEFSAAPFLLELVRFANGRPPPLNELVAETLRPEMPDGWVRNMLAEGRVLLLLDGLDEVRPRERVHLEEWVDEQLVSYPDTRCIVTTRPSTVAEQWWVDRGFERFDLLPMSRHSVERYVRGWHRKARDDQPDTPGGTEVRKELERCEQGLLSTLSNRPALRGMSANPLLCGLLCALNLERGEHLPESRKQIYDAAVDLLLVRWPHLRRRHRAEVRTGRAADAAGMGPDGGDPPPR
;
A
#
# COMPACT_ATOMS: atom_id res chain seq x y z
N MET A 1 -27.60 -5.53 14.68
CA MET A 1 -26.94 -6.64 15.39
C MET A 1 -26.24 -7.50 14.35
N THR A 2 -24.94 -7.31 14.17
CA THR A 2 -24.08 -8.03 13.23
C THR A 2 -23.89 -9.47 13.73
N SER A 3 -24.33 -10.48 12.98
CA SER A 3 -23.97 -11.87 13.27
C SER A 3 -22.45 -12.02 13.22
N PRO A 4 -21.82 -12.76 14.15
CA PRO A 4 -20.37 -12.97 14.11
C PRO A 4 -20.00 -13.76 12.85
N ALA A 5 -19.19 -13.14 11.99
CA ALA A 5 -18.54 -13.79 10.87
C ALA A 5 -17.59 -14.88 11.42
N LEU A 6 -17.85 -16.15 11.07
CA LEU A 6 -17.17 -17.37 11.52
C LEU A 6 -17.43 -17.77 13.00
N ASP A 7 -18.06 -18.93 13.20
CA ASP A 7 -18.44 -19.47 14.52
C ASP A 7 -17.56 -20.69 14.88
N ARG A 8 -16.71 -20.55 15.90
CA ARG A 8 -15.70 -21.57 16.28
C ARG A 8 -16.31 -22.96 16.50
N PRO A 9 -17.41 -23.14 17.27
CA PRO A 9 -18.10 -24.41 17.41
C PRO A 9 -18.54 -25.13 16.13
N ARG A 10 -18.60 -24.43 14.99
CA ARG A 10 -18.99 -25.01 13.69
C ARG A 10 -17.79 -25.50 12.87
N VAL A 11 -16.57 -25.17 13.30
CA VAL A 11 -15.35 -25.66 12.65
C VAL A 11 -15.18 -27.14 12.97
N ALA A 12 -15.00 -27.95 11.92
CA ALA A 12 -14.98 -29.40 11.99
C ALA A 12 -13.60 -29.96 11.63
N GLU A 13 -13.14 -30.95 12.38
CA GLU A 13 -12.06 -31.85 11.99
C GLU A 13 -12.68 -33.12 11.38
N LEU A 14 -12.34 -33.42 10.13
CA LEU A 14 -12.77 -34.64 9.45
C LEU A 14 -11.70 -35.72 9.60
N ILE A 15 -12.13 -36.89 10.07
CA ILE A 15 -11.30 -38.09 10.23
C ILE A 15 -11.85 -39.13 9.26
N VAL A 16 -11.12 -39.34 8.17
CA VAL A 16 -11.54 -40.19 7.05
C VAL A 16 -10.78 -41.51 7.10
N ASP A 17 -11.51 -42.63 7.17
CA ASP A 17 -10.94 -43.97 7.07
C ASP A 17 -10.91 -44.44 5.61
N LEU A 18 -9.71 -44.72 5.09
CA LEU A 18 -9.52 -45.23 3.72
C LEU A 18 -9.36 -46.75 3.67
N GLY A 19 -9.44 -47.43 4.82
CA GLY A 19 -9.13 -48.85 4.98
C GLY A 19 -7.64 -49.13 5.14
N ALA A 20 -7.29 -50.39 5.41
CA ALA A 20 -5.91 -50.87 5.60
C ALA A 20 -5.10 -50.03 6.62
N LYS A 21 -5.75 -49.56 7.69
CA LYS A 21 -5.18 -48.69 8.75
C LYS A 21 -4.72 -47.31 8.25
N ARG A 22 -5.08 -46.89 7.03
CA ARG A 22 -4.80 -45.54 6.50
C ARG A 22 -5.92 -44.59 6.89
N LYS A 23 -5.58 -43.53 7.62
CA LYS A 23 -6.48 -42.43 7.93
C LYS A 23 -6.02 -41.14 7.26
N ARG A 24 -6.97 -40.35 6.77
CA ARG A 24 -6.75 -38.99 6.26
C ARG A 24 -7.44 -38.01 7.19
N ARG A 25 -6.85 -36.84 7.38
CA ARG A 25 -7.46 -35.73 8.11
C ARG A 25 -7.69 -34.55 7.19
N GLY A 26 -8.80 -33.86 7.39
CA GLY A 26 -9.15 -32.62 6.71
C GLY A 26 -9.92 -31.70 7.65
N SER A 27 -10.20 -30.49 7.16
CA SER A 27 -11.04 -29.52 7.84
C SER A 27 -12.39 -29.40 7.15
N GLY A 28 -13.38 -28.90 7.86
CA GLY A 28 -14.71 -28.61 7.31
C GLY A 28 -15.43 -27.57 8.14
N TYR A 29 -16.60 -27.16 7.69
CA TYR A 29 -17.46 -26.22 8.42
C TYR A 29 -18.92 -26.67 8.39
N LEU A 30 -19.58 -26.68 9.54
CA LEU A 30 -21.00 -26.99 9.69
C LEU A 30 -21.83 -25.82 9.16
N VAL A 31 -22.28 -25.95 7.92
CA VAL A 31 -23.00 -24.92 7.17
C VAL A 31 -24.50 -24.94 7.45
N SER A 32 -25.05 -26.07 7.88
CA SER A 32 -26.42 -26.20 8.38
C SER A 32 -26.48 -27.31 9.43
N SER A 33 -27.65 -27.55 10.03
CA SER A 33 -27.79 -28.51 11.14
C SER A 33 -27.38 -29.96 10.81
N GLY A 34 -27.26 -30.33 9.52
CA GLY A 34 -26.85 -31.66 9.10
C GLY A 34 -25.84 -31.71 7.95
N ALA A 35 -25.24 -30.58 7.57
CA ALA A 35 -24.34 -30.51 6.42
C ALA A 35 -23.01 -29.85 6.76
N VAL A 36 -21.91 -30.51 6.41
CA VAL A 36 -20.53 -30.05 6.61
C VAL A 36 -19.86 -29.87 5.26
N LEU A 37 -19.49 -28.63 4.93
CA LEU A 37 -18.77 -28.29 3.70
C LEU A 37 -17.28 -28.60 3.86
N THR A 38 -16.68 -29.26 2.87
CA THR A 38 -15.25 -29.62 2.81
C THR A 38 -14.77 -29.76 1.36
N ALA A 39 -13.52 -30.17 1.15
CA ALA A 39 -12.96 -30.43 -0.18
C ALA A 39 -13.16 -31.91 -0.59
N ALA A 40 -13.40 -32.18 -1.88
CA ALA A 40 -13.71 -33.53 -2.36
C ALA A 40 -12.58 -34.53 -2.12
N HIS A 41 -11.33 -34.13 -2.36
CA HIS A 41 -10.17 -34.96 -2.12
C HIS A 41 -9.97 -35.31 -0.62
N VAL A 42 -10.66 -34.63 0.32
CA VAL A 42 -10.64 -35.04 1.74
C VAL A 42 -11.38 -36.37 1.91
N VAL A 43 -12.54 -36.53 1.26
CA VAL A 43 -13.42 -37.71 1.38
C VAL A 43 -13.23 -38.74 0.25
N GLU A 44 -12.36 -38.45 -0.71
CA GLU A 44 -12.04 -39.37 -1.81
C GLU A 44 -11.50 -40.71 -1.29
N GLY A 45 -12.18 -41.80 -1.66
CA GLY A 45 -11.84 -43.17 -1.25
C GLY A 45 -12.24 -43.53 0.19
N ALA A 46 -13.05 -42.69 0.86
CA ALA A 46 -13.53 -42.93 2.21
C ALA A 46 -14.41 -44.19 2.30
N ARG A 47 -14.14 -45.01 3.32
CA ARG A 47 -15.06 -46.07 3.79
C ARG A 47 -16.00 -45.54 4.87
N SER A 48 -15.48 -44.67 5.74
CA SER A 48 -16.24 -43.92 6.72
C SER A 48 -15.60 -42.55 6.93
N VAL A 49 -16.44 -41.59 7.34
CA VAL A 49 -16.02 -40.24 7.68
C VAL A 49 -16.61 -39.92 9.06
N ASP A 50 -15.74 -39.68 10.03
CA ASP A 50 -16.13 -39.15 11.34
C ASP A 50 -15.84 -37.65 11.39
N VAL A 51 -16.84 -36.87 11.78
CA VAL A 51 -16.73 -35.42 11.92
C VAL A 51 -16.66 -35.07 13.40
N ARG A 52 -15.59 -34.38 13.81
CA ARG A 52 -15.34 -33.97 15.20
C ARG A 52 -15.40 -32.46 15.30
N PHE A 53 -16.15 -31.96 16.28
CA PHE A 53 -16.30 -30.53 16.58
C PHE A 53 -15.74 -30.22 17.95
N GLU A 54 -15.23 -29.00 18.12
CA GLU A 54 -14.57 -28.53 19.36
C GLU A 54 -13.62 -29.61 19.95
N PRO A 55 -12.68 -30.16 19.14
CA PRO A 55 -11.85 -31.27 19.56
C PRO A 55 -11.07 -30.93 20.82
N ASP A 56 -11.08 -31.84 21.79
CA ASP A 56 -10.31 -31.73 23.04
C ASP A 56 -10.77 -30.54 23.93
N LEU A 57 -12.01 -30.06 23.73
CA LEU A 57 -12.68 -29.03 24.53
C LEU A 57 -13.95 -29.59 25.21
N PRO A 58 -14.48 -28.93 26.27
CA PRO A 58 -15.69 -29.40 26.97
C PRO A 58 -16.93 -29.56 26.09
N GLY A 59 -17.00 -28.83 24.98
CA GLY A 59 -18.08 -28.90 23.97
C GLY A 59 -17.85 -29.95 22.88
N GLU A 60 -16.82 -30.81 23.02
CA GLU A 60 -16.50 -31.80 21.98
C GLU A 60 -17.70 -32.68 21.67
N TRP A 61 -17.94 -32.87 20.38
CA TRP A 61 -18.83 -33.92 19.93
C TRP A 61 -18.39 -34.48 18.59
N ARG A 62 -18.88 -35.68 18.30
CA ARG A 62 -18.57 -36.41 17.08
C ARG A 62 -19.87 -36.88 16.44
N ALA A 63 -19.88 -36.86 15.12
CA ALA A 63 -20.92 -37.50 14.33
C ALA A 63 -20.28 -38.29 13.19
N THR A 64 -20.74 -39.53 13.04
CA THR A 64 -20.40 -40.33 11.86
C THR A 64 -21.26 -39.87 10.69
N ALA A 65 -20.63 -39.68 9.54
CA ALA A 65 -21.31 -39.30 8.32
C ALA A 65 -22.33 -40.37 7.90
N THR A 66 -23.54 -39.93 7.59
CA THR A 66 -24.60 -40.79 7.05
C THR A 66 -24.46 -40.96 5.53
N ALA A 67 -23.97 -39.92 4.86
CA ALA A 67 -23.64 -39.90 3.45
C ALA A 67 -22.67 -38.74 3.17
N TRP A 68 -22.10 -38.72 1.97
CA TRP A 68 -21.42 -37.53 1.45
C TRP A 68 -21.65 -37.38 -0.04
N TRP A 69 -21.77 -36.14 -0.46
CA TRP A 69 -21.71 -35.72 -1.84
C TRP A 69 -20.30 -35.22 -2.12
N SER A 70 -19.73 -35.55 -3.28
CA SER A 70 -18.40 -35.11 -3.68
C SER A 70 -18.28 -35.00 -5.18
N ASP A 71 -17.57 -33.99 -5.64
CA ASP A 71 -17.23 -33.82 -7.05
C ASP A 71 -15.74 -33.54 -7.23
N SER A 72 -15.06 -34.36 -8.03
CA SER A 72 -13.63 -34.23 -8.28
C SER A 72 -13.27 -33.09 -9.23
N GLY A 73 -14.21 -32.66 -10.10
CA GLY A 73 -13.98 -31.58 -11.06
C GLY A 73 -13.84 -30.21 -10.38
N SER A 74 -14.74 -29.93 -9.44
CA SER A 74 -14.72 -28.73 -8.61
C SER A 74 -13.90 -28.91 -7.33
N ASP A 75 -13.61 -30.13 -6.89
CA ASP A 75 -13.00 -30.43 -5.58
C ASP A 75 -13.85 -29.99 -4.38
N LEU A 76 -15.18 -29.97 -4.52
CA LEU A 76 -16.13 -29.73 -3.42
C LEU A 76 -16.75 -31.01 -2.89
N ALA A 77 -16.96 -31.08 -1.58
CA ALA A 77 -17.76 -32.12 -0.95
C ALA A 77 -18.64 -31.57 0.18
N VAL A 78 -19.78 -32.23 0.38
CA VAL A 78 -20.68 -31.97 1.50
C VAL A 78 -20.95 -33.28 2.22
N VAL A 79 -20.55 -33.34 3.48
CA VAL A 79 -20.74 -34.49 4.35
C VAL A 79 -22.04 -34.30 5.13
N SER A 80 -22.95 -35.26 5.02
CA SER A 80 -24.21 -35.28 5.76
C SER A 80 -24.02 -35.99 7.09
N ILE A 81 -24.49 -35.36 8.17
CA ILE A 81 -24.47 -35.90 9.53
C ILE A 81 -25.87 -35.81 10.14
N ALA A 82 -26.13 -36.65 11.14
CA ALA A 82 -27.37 -36.57 11.90
C ALA A 82 -27.45 -35.21 12.65
N PRO A 83 -28.54 -34.43 12.50
CA PRO A 83 -28.70 -33.18 13.22
C PRO A 83 -28.78 -33.37 14.73
N ARG A 84 -28.23 -32.42 15.48
CA ARG A 84 -28.36 -32.37 16.93
C ARG A 84 -29.68 -31.73 17.34
N ALA A 85 -30.51 -32.48 18.07
CA ALA A 85 -31.80 -31.98 18.56
C ALA A 85 -31.64 -30.81 19.56
N ASP A 86 -30.52 -30.77 20.28
CA ASP A 86 -30.22 -29.76 21.31
C ASP A 86 -29.57 -28.48 20.74
N ARG A 87 -29.22 -28.45 19.45
CA ARG A 87 -28.50 -27.31 18.85
C ARG A 87 -28.90 -27.09 17.39
N GLN A 88 -29.78 -26.13 17.16
CA GLN A 88 -30.11 -25.68 15.81
C GLN A 88 -29.00 -24.79 15.25
N VAL A 89 -28.55 -25.11 14.04
CA VAL A 89 -27.50 -24.36 13.34
C VAL A 89 -28.15 -23.64 12.16
N PRO A 90 -28.16 -22.28 12.15
CA PRO A 90 -28.69 -21.52 11.02
C PRO A 90 -27.80 -21.70 9.80
N ASP A 91 -28.42 -21.66 8.63
CA ASP A 91 -27.73 -21.83 7.35
C ASP A 91 -26.66 -20.76 7.15
N ALA A 92 -25.48 -21.21 6.71
CA ALA A 92 -24.38 -20.35 6.37
C ALA A 92 -24.74 -19.50 5.14
N ARG A 93 -24.24 -18.27 5.13
CA ARG A 93 -24.40 -17.37 4.00
C ARG A 93 -23.31 -17.63 2.99
N PHE A 94 -23.68 -17.69 1.72
CA PHE A 94 -22.75 -17.86 0.60
C PHE A 94 -22.69 -16.59 -0.24
N ALA A 95 -21.60 -16.45 -0.99
CA ALA A 95 -21.40 -15.37 -1.94
C ALA A 95 -20.66 -15.85 -3.18
N ARG A 96 -20.91 -15.18 -4.31
CA ARG A 96 -20.13 -15.35 -5.54
C ARG A 96 -18.98 -14.34 -5.60
N ILE A 97 -17.93 -14.66 -6.35
CA ILE A 97 -16.79 -13.78 -6.56
C ILE A 97 -16.96 -13.12 -7.94
N ALA A 98 -16.72 -11.81 -8.03
CA ALA A 98 -16.84 -11.10 -9.28
C ALA A 98 -15.78 -11.57 -10.29
N ASP A 99 -16.07 -11.45 -11.59
CA ASP A 99 -15.13 -11.83 -12.66
C ASP A 99 -14.27 -10.64 -13.16
N HIS A 100 -14.06 -9.64 -12.31
CA HIS A 100 -13.20 -8.47 -12.58
C HIS A 100 -12.03 -8.39 -11.58
N PRO A 101 -10.98 -7.58 -11.85
CA PRO A 101 -9.88 -7.39 -10.91
C PRO A 101 -10.40 -6.92 -9.55
N GLN A 102 -10.13 -7.68 -8.50
CA GLN A 102 -10.39 -7.31 -7.10
C GLN A 102 -9.51 -8.14 -6.15
N VAL A 103 -9.27 -7.61 -4.96
CA VAL A 103 -8.59 -8.33 -3.86
C VAL A 103 -9.57 -8.48 -2.71
N LEU A 104 -9.83 -9.72 -2.31
CA LEU A 104 -10.72 -10.05 -1.20
C LEU A 104 -9.89 -10.27 0.07
N GLU A 105 -10.28 -9.63 1.17
CA GLU A 105 -9.83 -10.03 2.51
C GLU A 105 -10.53 -11.34 2.88
N VAL A 106 -9.75 -12.38 3.17
CA VAL A 106 -10.27 -13.73 3.40
C VAL A 106 -9.76 -14.34 4.70
N GLN A 107 -10.58 -15.21 5.27
CA GLN A 107 -10.22 -15.98 6.45
C GLN A 107 -10.68 -17.44 6.35
N ALA A 108 -9.91 -18.36 6.94
CA ALA A 108 -10.24 -19.78 7.02
C ALA A 108 -9.71 -20.37 8.34
N VAL A 109 -10.48 -21.28 8.96
CA VAL A 109 -10.06 -21.96 10.19
C VAL A 109 -10.05 -23.47 9.94
N GLY A 110 -8.95 -24.12 10.29
CA GLY A 110 -8.76 -25.57 10.11
C GLY A 110 -7.68 -26.14 11.02
N PHE A 111 -7.31 -27.42 10.79
CA PHE A 111 -6.42 -28.20 11.66
C PHE A 111 -5.15 -28.67 10.92
N PRO A 112 -4.24 -27.74 10.54
CA PRO A 112 -3.05 -28.08 9.80
C PRO A 112 -2.06 -28.88 10.65
N ARG A 113 -1.28 -29.73 10.00
CA ARG A 113 -0.33 -30.64 10.65
C ARG A 113 0.73 -29.92 11.49
N TRP A 114 1.19 -28.74 11.10
CA TRP A 114 2.19 -27.99 11.87
C TRP A 114 1.70 -27.55 13.25
N LYS A 115 0.39 -27.64 13.51
CA LYS A 115 -0.24 -27.45 14.82
C LYS A 115 -0.37 -28.74 15.65
N LEU A 116 0.26 -29.84 15.23
CA LEU A 116 0.32 -31.07 16.01
C LEU A 116 1.17 -30.86 17.28
N ARG A 117 0.59 -31.15 18.44
CA ARG A 117 1.23 -31.07 19.76
C ARG A 117 1.13 -32.42 20.47
N ASP A 118 2.05 -32.66 21.38
CA ASP A 118 1.95 -33.77 22.33
C ASP A 118 1.16 -33.28 23.57
N ASP A 119 0.18 -34.07 24.00
CA ASP A 119 -0.55 -33.81 25.24
C ASP A 119 0.21 -34.42 26.43
N ASP A 120 0.84 -33.59 27.25
CA ASP A 120 1.51 -34.02 28.48
C ASP A 120 0.56 -34.02 29.70
N ARG A 121 -0.77 -33.93 29.51
CA ARG A 121 -1.78 -33.83 30.59
C ARG A 121 -1.96 -35.05 31.50
N THR A 122 -1.06 -36.04 31.49
CA THR A 122 -1.04 -37.14 32.48
C THR A 122 0.00 -36.94 33.60
N GLY A 123 0.44 -35.70 33.86
CA GLY A 123 1.52 -35.42 34.82
C GLY A 123 1.23 -34.49 36.00
N ARG A 124 0.04 -33.89 36.14
CA ARG A 124 -0.21 -32.88 37.19
C ARG A 124 -1.37 -33.27 38.09
N THR A 125 -1.15 -34.24 38.96
CA THR A 125 -1.86 -34.31 40.24
C THR A 125 -1.09 -33.43 41.21
N ASP A 126 -1.72 -32.35 41.66
CA ASP A 126 -1.21 -31.47 42.70
C ASP A 126 -0.91 -32.27 43.98
N ARG A 127 0.36 -32.29 44.40
CA ARG A 127 0.74 -32.51 45.79
C ARG A 127 1.46 -31.25 46.29
N PRO A 128 1.11 -30.73 47.48
CA PRO A 128 1.77 -29.55 48.03
C PRO A 128 3.23 -29.89 48.35
N ALA A 129 4.09 -28.90 48.12
CA ALA A 129 5.51 -28.97 48.39
C ALA A 129 5.77 -29.22 49.88
N ASP A 130 6.62 -30.21 50.16
CA ASP A 130 7.25 -30.45 51.45
C ASP A 130 8.76 -30.51 51.24
N ASP A 131 9.49 -30.30 52.31
CA ASP A 131 10.67 -29.46 52.38
C ASP A 131 11.96 -30.31 52.42
N GLY A 132 13.08 -29.72 51.98
CA GLY A 132 14.39 -30.09 52.53
C GLY A 132 15.38 -30.90 51.65
N ARG A 133 16.47 -30.20 51.29
CA ARG A 133 17.87 -30.55 51.61
C ARG A 133 18.60 -31.68 50.84
N THR A 134 19.49 -31.22 49.95
CA THR A 134 20.87 -31.62 49.59
C THR A 134 21.34 -33.10 49.56
N ASP A 135 21.87 -33.45 48.38
CA ASP A 135 23.15 -34.13 48.07
C ASP A 135 23.42 -35.63 48.38
N ARG A 136 23.68 -36.34 47.26
CA ARG A 136 24.89 -37.14 46.92
C ARG A 136 24.79 -38.69 46.85
N VAL A 137 25.40 -39.19 45.75
CA VAL A 137 26.06 -40.51 45.48
C VAL A 137 25.27 -41.62 44.75
N GLY A 138 25.83 -42.08 43.61
CA GLY A 138 26.15 -43.52 43.41
C GLY A 138 25.26 -44.42 42.53
N ARG A 139 25.59 -44.48 41.23
CA ARG A 139 25.70 -45.65 40.31
C ARG A 139 24.87 -46.96 40.51
N THR A 140 24.35 -47.41 39.35
CA THR A 140 24.10 -48.79 38.83
C THR A 140 22.69 -49.40 38.94
N GLY A 141 22.26 -50.01 37.83
CA GLY A 141 21.12 -50.95 37.77
C GLY A 141 20.14 -50.68 36.63
N ARG A 142 20.38 -51.27 35.44
CA ARG A 142 19.33 -51.49 34.44
C ARG A 142 18.44 -52.64 34.92
N THR A 143 17.12 -52.46 34.91
CA THR A 143 16.16 -53.45 34.40
C THR A 143 14.90 -52.75 33.92
N ALA A 144 14.42 -53.19 32.76
CA ALA A 144 13.33 -52.65 32.00
C ALA A 144 11.97 -52.87 32.69
N SER A 145 11.18 -51.80 32.76
CA SER A 145 9.72 -51.86 32.73
C SER A 145 9.26 -50.60 32.01
N ASP A 146 8.99 -50.75 30.72
CA ASP A 146 8.55 -49.71 29.79
C ASP A 146 7.21 -49.11 30.26
N PRO A 147 7.13 -47.83 30.68
CA PRO A 147 5.86 -47.13 30.74
C PRO A 147 5.72 -46.44 29.39
N ALA A 148 5.11 -47.11 28.43
CA ALA A 148 4.47 -46.47 27.29
C ALA A 148 3.36 -45.55 27.83
N ARG A 149 3.76 -44.39 28.37
CA ARG A 149 2.88 -43.27 28.69
C ARG A 149 2.19 -42.94 27.39
N ASN A 150 0.88 -43.12 27.40
CA ASN A 150 -0.03 -42.86 26.31
C ASN A 150 0.00 -41.36 25.97
N ARG A 151 1.04 -40.90 25.26
CA ARG A 151 1.16 -39.52 24.77
C ARG A 151 0.14 -39.37 23.66
N THR A 152 -1.04 -38.86 24.01
CA THR A 152 -2.06 -38.49 23.05
C THR A 152 -1.57 -37.27 22.28
N ARG A 153 -1.43 -37.39 20.96
CA ARG A 153 -1.11 -36.23 20.10
C ARG A 153 -2.41 -35.58 19.64
N TYR A 154 -2.50 -34.27 19.72
CA TYR A 154 -3.66 -33.51 19.24
C TYR A 154 -3.23 -32.43 18.25
N ARG A 155 -4.11 -32.07 17.32
CA ARG A 155 -3.90 -30.96 16.38
C ARG A 155 -4.69 -29.75 16.85
N ASP A 156 -4.01 -28.64 17.04
CA ASP A 156 -4.66 -27.37 17.38
C ASP A 156 -5.25 -26.70 16.13
N ALA A 157 -6.25 -25.86 16.32
CA ALA A 157 -6.82 -25.09 15.22
C ALA A 157 -5.85 -23.95 14.80
N TYR A 158 -5.89 -23.58 13.53
CA TYR A 158 -5.23 -22.40 13.00
C TYR A 158 -6.23 -21.53 12.26
N HIS A 159 -6.26 -20.25 12.60
CA HIS A 159 -7.01 -19.22 11.91
C HIS A 159 -6.09 -18.52 10.92
N ALA A 160 -6.22 -18.88 9.64
CA ALA A 160 -5.55 -18.22 8.54
C ALA A 160 -6.32 -16.95 8.18
N VAL A 161 -5.63 -15.80 8.20
CA VAL A 161 -6.12 -14.51 7.72
C VAL A 161 -5.17 -14.03 6.62
N GLY A 162 -5.73 -13.63 5.49
CA GLY A 162 -4.93 -13.28 4.32
C GLY A 162 -5.76 -12.57 3.25
N SER A 163 -5.17 -12.43 2.08
CA SER A 163 -5.83 -11.80 0.92
C SER A 163 -5.87 -12.74 -0.26
N ALA A 164 -6.88 -12.56 -1.10
CA ALA A 164 -7.08 -13.34 -2.30
C ALA A 164 -7.32 -12.44 -3.51
N ALA A 165 -6.33 -12.39 -4.41
CA ALA A 165 -6.43 -11.65 -5.66
C ALA A 165 -7.22 -12.49 -6.68
N VAL A 166 -8.41 -12.01 -7.06
CA VAL A 166 -9.44 -12.81 -7.77
C VAL A 166 -9.04 -13.27 -9.17
N LEU A 167 -8.12 -12.56 -9.83
CA LEU A 167 -7.59 -12.96 -11.14
C LEU A 167 -6.38 -13.91 -11.04
N SER A 168 -5.90 -14.19 -9.82
CA SER A 168 -4.86 -15.20 -9.63
C SER A 168 -5.43 -16.59 -9.83
N ASN A 169 -4.64 -17.50 -10.40
CA ASN A 169 -5.07 -18.86 -10.74
C ASN A 169 -6.31 -18.92 -11.68
N TRP A 170 -6.54 -17.86 -12.48
CA TRP A 170 -7.67 -17.78 -13.42
C TRP A 170 -7.82 -19.00 -14.32
N ARG A 171 -6.71 -19.48 -14.91
CA ARG A 171 -6.72 -20.68 -15.78
C ARG A 171 -7.08 -21.96 -15.00
N ALA A 172 -6.69 -22.04 -13.74
CA ALA A 172 -7.01 -23.17 -12.87
C ALA A 172 -8.43 -23.09 -12.29
N GLY A 173 -9.09 -21.92 -12.37
CA GLY A 173 -10.43 -21.71 -11.80
C GLY A 173 -10.47 -21.68 -10.27
N SER A 174 -9.32 -21.77 -9.60
CA SER A 174 -9.18 -21.70 -8.14
C SER A 174 -8.81 -20.29 -7.70
N LEU A 175 -9.03 -19.98 -6.42
CA LEU A 175 -8.59 -18.76 -5.76
C LEU A 175 -7.23 -18.97 -5.09
N GLU A 176 -6.26 -18.06 -5.30
CA GLU A 176 -5.00 -18.05 -4.53
C GLU A 176 -5.19 -17.24 -3.25
N VAL A 177 -5.03 -17.87 -2.09
CA VAL A 177 -5.06 -17.24 -0.76
C VAL A 177 -3.63 -17.03 -0.28
N THR A 178 -3.21 -15.77 -0.17
CA THR A 178 -1.91 -15.38 0.35
C THR A 178 -2.00 -15.07 1.84
N ILE A 179 -1.22 -15.78 2.64
CA ILE A 179 -1.10 -15.59 4.10
C ILE A 179 0.20 -14.83 4.38
N PRO A 180 0.18 -13.76 5.19
CA PRO A 180 1.35 -12.90 5.41
C PRO A 180 2.50 -13.60 6.14
N VAL A 181 2.22 -14.65 6.92
CA VAL A 181 3.22 -15.43 7.65
C VAL A 181 3.08 -16.90 7.31
N ALA A 182 4.08 -17.45 6.61
CA ALA A 182 4.15 -18.86 6.28
C ALA A 182 4.60 -19.72 7.49
N PRO A 183 4.12 -20.96 7.62
CA PRO A 183 4.69 -21.92 8.56
C PRO A 183 6.13 -22.27 8.17
N ALA A 184 6.91 -22.77 9.13
CA ALA A 184 8.25 -23.29 8.86
C ALA A 184 8.20 -24.51 7.93
N GLU A 185 9.24 -24.68 7.11
CA GLU A 185 9.39 -25.87 6.29
C GLU A 185 9.51 -27.12 7.16
N GLY A 186 8.74 -28.16 6.79
CA GLY A 186 8.86 -29.48 7.39
C GLY A 186 10.12 -30.21 6.90
N PRO A 187 10.41 -31.41 7.45
CA PRO A 187 11.50 -32.26 6.97
C PRO A 187 11.37 -32.51 5.45
N ARG A 188 12.49 -32.45 4.72
CA ARG A 188 12.51 -32.71 3.26
C ARG A 188 11.90 -34.07 2.93
N GLY A 189 10.92 -34.08 2.02
CA GLY A 189 10.17 -35.30 1.64
C GLY A 189 9.06 -35.70 2.61
N GLY A 190 8.85 -34.94 3.68
CA GLY A 190 7.72 -35.11 4.60
C GLY A 190 6.40 -34.55 4.05
N PRO A 191 5.27 -34.89 4.68
CA PRO A 191 3.97 -34.31 4.33
C PRO A 191 3.96 -32.78 4.52
N SER A 192 3.17 -32.09 3.70
CA SER A 192 3.04 -30.63 3.77
C SER A 192 2.66 -30.16 5.18
N PRO A 193 3.26 -29.07 5.71
CA PRO A 193 2.83 -28.44 6.96
C PRO A 193 1.32 -28.16 7.00
N TRP A 194 0.72 -27.88 5.84
CA TRP A 194 -0.69 -27.59 5.65
C TRP A 194 -1.60 -28.83 5.58
N GLU A 195 -1.06 -30.05 5.66
CA GLU A 195 -1.86 -31.29 5.67
C GLU A 195 -2.93 -31.22 6.77
N GLY A 196 -4.19 -31.32 6.39
CA GLY A 196 -5.34 -31.17 7.31
C GLY A 196 -6.04 -29.81 7.23
N MET A 197 -5.44 -28.79 6.62
CA MET A 197 -6.10 -27.49 6.35
C MET A 197 -7.14 -27.60 5.22
N SER A 198 -6.93 -28.51 4.27
CA SER A 198 -7.81 -28.70 3.14
C SER A 198 -9.24 -29.03 3.58
N GLY A 199 -10.20 -28.37 2.94
CA GLY A 199 -11.62 -28.38 3.27
C GLY A 199 -12.06 -27.30 4.26
N ALA A 200 -11.16 -26.50 4.82
CA ALA A 200 -11.54 -25.32 5.62
C ALA A 200 -12.34 -24.33 4.76
N ALA A 201 -13.50 -23.88 5.26
CA ALA A 201 -14.31 -22.88 4.57
C ALA A 201 -13.57 -21.54 4.48
N VAL A 202 -13.58 -20.94 3.28
CA VAL A 202 -13.00 -19.62 3.01
C VAL A 202 -14.10 -18.57 3.09
N TRP A 203 -13.92 -17.62 3.98
CA TRP A 203 -14.86 -16.55 4.26
C TRP A 203 -14.35 -15.23 3.69
N ALA A 204 -15.25 -14.46 3.09
CA ALA A 204 -15.08 -13.04 2.80
C ALA A 204 -16.20 -12.29 3.53
N GLY A 205 -15.84 -11.49 4.54
CA GLY A 205 -16.83 -10.91 5.45
C GLY A 205 -17.64 -11.99 6.19
N ASP A 206 -18.98 -11.90 6.14
CA ASP A 206 -19.92 -12.85 6.77
C ASP A 206 -20.36 -13.99 5.85
N ARG A 207 -19.68 -14.21 4.71
CA ARG A 207 -20.10 -15.17 3.67
C ARG A 207 -18.99 -16.12 3.27
N ILE A 208 -19.36 -17.36 2.99
CA ILE A 208 -18.47 -18.38 2.44
C ILE A 208 -18.41 -18.23 0.91
N VAL A 209 -17.18 -18.17 0.38
CA VAL A 209 -16.90 -18.04 -1.07
C VAL A 209 -16.27 -19.30 -1.67
N GLY A 210 -15.84 -20.23 -0.82
CA GLY A 210 -15.06 -21.38 -1.25
C GLY A 210 -14.56 -22.26 -0.11
N VAL A 211 -13.69 -23.21 -0.45
CA VAL A 211 -12.98 -24.08 0.50
C VAL A 211 -11.50 -24.14 0.16
N ILE A 212 -10.62 -24.20 1.17
CA ILE A 212 -9.19 -24.41 0.95
C ILE A 212 -9.00 -25.77 0.28
N SER A 213 -8.33 -25.79 -0.87
CA SER A 213 -8.00 -26.99 -1.62
C SER A 213 -6.60 -27.50 -1.23
N LYS A 214 -5.94 -28.24 -2.13
CA LYS A 214 -4.62 -28.79 -1.88
C LYS A 214 -3.53 -27.71 -1.98
N HIS A 215 -2.62 -27.70 -1.02
CA HIS A 215 -1.40 -26.90 -1.10
C HIS A 215 -0.44 -27.48 -2.17
N HIS A 216 0.00 -26.65 -3.12
CA HIS A 216 1.03 -27.02 -4.10
C HIS A 216 2.41 -26.62 -3.57
N PRO A 217 3.34 -27.58 -3.36
CA PRO A 217 4.66 -27.28 -2.79
C PRO A 217 5.49 -26.25 -3.59
N GLY A 218 5.22 -26.09 -4.89
CA GLY A 218 5.91 -25.13 -5.76
C GLY A 218 5.49 -23.67 -5.56
N ASP A 219 4.33 -23.41 -4.94
CA ASP A 219 3.79 -22.06 -4.76
C ASP A 219 4.33 -21.36 -3.50
N GLY A 220 5.14 -22.08 -2.72
CA GLY A 220 5.64 -21.63 -1.41
C GLY A 220 4.61 -21.84 -0.30
N LEU A 221 5.08 -21.77 0.96
CA LEU A 221 4.26 -22.06 2.14
C LEU A 221 3.30 -20.92 2.53
N ALA A 222 3.46 -19.73 1.94
CA ALA A 222 2.60 -18.57 2.17
C ALA A 222 1.32 -18.58 1.32
N ARG A 223 1.19 -19.50 0.35
CA ARG A 223 0.09 -19.53 -0.61
C ARG A 223 -0.71 -20.81 -0.45
N LEU A 224 -2.03 -20.68 -0.36
CA LEU A 224 -2.97 -21.80 -0.37
C LEU A 224 -3.90 -21.64 -1.57
N ALA A 225 -4.18 -22.73 -2.27
CA ALA A 225 -5.24 -22.74 -3.25
C ALA A 225 -6.60 -22.94 -2.55
N ALA A 226 -7.65 -22.35 -3.09
CA ALA A 226 -9.02 -22.54 -2.64
C ALA A 226 -9.94 -22.74 -3.85
N VAL A 227 -10.89 -23.65 -3.72
CA VAL A 227 -11.96 -23.83 -4.70
C VAL A 227 -12.93 -22.67 -4.60
N ARG A 228 -13.38 -22.17 -5.76
CA ARG A 228 -14.44 -21.19 -5.92
C ARG A 228 -15.82 -21.86 -5.95
N LEU A 229 -16.70 -21.53 -5.00
CA LEU A 229 -18.04 -22.11 -4.94
C LEU A 229 -18.90 -21.71 -6.14
N ASP A 230 -18.82 -20.45 -6.56
CA ASP A 230 -19.53 -19.90 -7.73
C ASP A 230 -19.16 -20.62 -9.02
N ARG A 231 -17.87 -20.84 -9.28
CA ARG A 231 -17.40 -21.56 -10.48
C ARG A 231 -17.87 -23.01 -10.53
N ALA A 232 -17.96 -23.67 -9.37
CA ALA A 232 -18.56 -25.01 -9.29
C ALA A 232 -20.04 -25.00 -9.70
N LEU A 233 -20.79 -23.95 -9.31
CA LEU A 233 -22.20 -23.79 -9.64
C LEU A 233 -22.46 -23.36 -11.09
N ASP A 234 -21.57 -22.59 -11.71
CA ASP A 234 -21.75 -22.06 -13.08
C ASP A 234 -21.45 -23.09 -14.16
N GLY A 235 -20.31 -23.76 -14.10
CA GLY A 235 -19.85 -24.62 -15.21
C GLY A 235 -19.11 -25.88 -14.80
N GLY A 236 -18.77 -26.05 -13.51
CA GLY A 236 -17.94 -27.16 -13.04
C GLY A 236 -18.69 -28.49 -12.80
N LEU A 237 -20.02 -28.48 -12.78
CA LEU A 237 -20.84 -29.61 -12.34
C LEU A 237 -21.89 -30.04 -13.37
N GLU A 238 -22.18 -31.34 -13.44
CA GLU A 238 -23.34 -31.87 -14.15
C GLU A 238 -24.66 -31.35 -13.54
N PRO A 239 -25.75 -31.18 -14.31
CA PRO A 239 -27.01 -30.60 -13.82
C PRO A 239 -27.56 -31.31 -12.57
N ALA A 240 -27.50 -32.65 -12.52
CA ALA A 240 -27.94 -33.42 -11.36
C ALA A 240 -27.06 -33.17 -10.11
N GLN A 241 -25.75 -33.01 -10.30
CA GLN A 241 -24.80 -32.71 -9.23
C GLN A 241 -25.02 -31.29 -8.69
N LYS A 242 -25.28 -30.32 -9.57
CA LYS A 242 -25.64 -28.93 -9.19
C LYS A 242 -26.90 -28.90 -8.33
N SER A 243 -27.97 -29.56 -8.76
CA SER A 243 -29.23 -29.61 -8.01
C SER A 243 -29.05 -30.23 -6.63
N ARG A 244 -28.24 -31.29 -6.53
CA ARG A 244 -27.95 -31.94 -5.24
C ARG A 244 -27.10 -31.05 -4.33
N LEU A 245 -26.08 -30.39 -4.84
CA LEU A 245 -25.27 -29.44 -4.08
C LEU A 245 -26.12 -28.27 -3.56
N ARG A 246 -27.00 -27.72 -4.41
CA ARG A 246 -27.91 -26.62 -4.02
C ARG A 246 -28.86 -27.02 -2.91
N ALA A 247 -29.44 -28.22 -2.99
CA ALA A 247 -30.31 -28.74 -1.94
C ALA A 247 -29.55 -28.94 -0.62
N LEU A 248 -28.32 -29.44 -0.66
CA LEU A 248 -27.51 -29.69 0.55
C LEU A 248 -27.04 -28.41 1.24
N LEU A 249 -26.79 -27.34 0.48
CA LEU A 249 -26.27 -26.07 0.97
C LEU A 249 -27.33 -24.96 1.07
N ALA A 250 -28.61 -25.28 0.80
CA ALA A 250 -29.71 -24.31 0.72
C ALA A 250 -29.40 -23.12 -0.22
N LEU A 251 -28.74 -23.38 -1.35
CA LEU A 251 -28.35 -22.36 -2.33
C LEU A 251 -29.48 -22.07 -3.32
N PRO A 252 -29.53 -20.84 -3.88
CA PRO A 252 -30.46 -20.50 -4.95
C PRO A 252 -30.27 -21.36 -6.22
N VAL A 253 -31.33 -21.43 -7.03
CA VAL A 253 -31.33 -22.17 -8.30
C VAL A 253 -30.38 -21.53 -9.32
N ASP A 254 -30.21 -20.20 -9.29
CA ASP A 254 -29.26 -19.51 -10.16
C ASP A 254 -28.08 -18.99 -9.32
N ALA A 255 -26.85 -19.25 -9.76
CA ALA A 255 -25.65 -18.81 -9.05
C ALA A 255 -25.56 -17.28 -8.96
N ASP A 256 -26.09 -16.56 -9.96
CA ASP A 256 -26.15 -15.09 -9.98
C ASP A 256 -27.04 -14.48 -8.89
N GLN A 257 -27.95 -15.28 -8.32
CA GLN A 257 -28.75 -14.86 -7.15
C GLN A 257 -27.93 -14.87 -5.86
N LEU A 258 -26.73 -15.48 -5.85
CA LEU A 258 -25.79 -15.29 -4.77
C LEU A 258 -25.28 -13.85 -4.79
N PRO A 259 -25.28 -13.15 -3.65
CA PRO A 259 -24.69 -11.82 -3.57
C PRO A 259 -23.19 -11.91 -3.82
N LEU A 260 -22.62 -10.82 -4.31
CA LEU A 260 -21.18 -10.72 -4.48
C LEU A 260 -20.47 -10.63 -3.12
N ALA A 261 -19.36 -11.34 -2.99
CA ALA A 261 -18.52 -11.37 -1.79
C ALA A 261 -18.04 -9.98 -1.39
N LEU A 262 -17.70 -9.19 -2.39
CA LEU A 262 -17.54 -7.75 -2.31
C LEU A 262 -18.57 -7.15 -3.27
N PRO A 263 -19.58 -6.40 -2.78
CA PRO A 263 -20.59 -5.85 -3.65
C PRO A 263 -19.96 -4.99 -4.74
N LEU A 264 -20.44 -5.14 -5.98
CA LEU A 264 -20.17 -4.15 -7.01
C LEU A 264 -20.59 -2.77 -6.47
N PRO A 265 -19.80 -1.72 -6.70
CA PRO A 265 -20.31 -0.38 -6.46
C PRO A 265 -21.65 -0.25 -7.20
N PRO A 266 -22.69 0.33 -6.57
CA PRO A 266 -24.02 0.37 -7.15
C PRO A 266 -23.94 0.94 -8.58
N PRO A 267 -24.63 0.33 -9.56
CA PRO A 267 -24.66 0.86 -10.91
C PRO A 267 -25.20 2.29 -10.83
N LEU A 268 -24.47 3.23 -11.46
CA LEU A 268 -24.93 4.60 -11.57
C LEU A 268 -26.35 4.59 -12.13
N PRO A 269 -27.29 5.38 -11.57
CA PRO A 269 -28.65 5.43 -12.09
C PRO A 269 -28.60 5.79 -13.58
N LEU A 270 -29.35 5.03 -14.39
CA LEU A 270 -29.51 5.36 -15.80
C LEU A 270 -30.05 6.80 -15.89
N PRO A 271 -29.53 7.62 -16.82
CA PRO A 271 -29.93 9.01 -16.90
C PRO A 271 -31.42 9.07 -17.23
N SER A 272 -32.18 9.79 -16.40
CA SER A 272 -33.53 10.23 -16.77
C SER A 272 -33.44 10.97 -18.11
N PRO A 273 -34.39 10.79 -19.04
CA PRO A 273 -34.40 11.59 -20.25
C PRO A 273 -34.61 13.06 -19.84
N LEU A 274 -33.56 13.86 -19.99
CA LEU A 274 -33.60 15.27 -19.64
C LEU A 274 -34.50 16.04 -20.63
N PRO A 275 -35.26 17.04 -20.14
CA PRO A 275 -35.95 17.96 -21.03
C PRO A 275 -34.93 18.73 -21.84
N ARG A 276 -35.17 18.86 -23.14
CA ARG A 276 -34.46 19.83 -23.98
C ARG A 276 -34.89 21.22 -23.54
N THR A 277 -33.99 21.99 -22.94
CA THR A 277 -34.13 23.44 -22.82
C THR A 277 -32.91 24.14 -23.40
N LEU A 278 -33.16 24.81 -24.53
CA LEU A 278 -32.35 25.86 -25.12
C LEU A 278 -32.53 27.15 -24.30
N GLY A 279 -31.44 27.91 -24.10
CA GLY A 279 -31.41 29.29 -23.57
C GLY A 279 -31.59 29.38 -22.05
N ASN A 280 -30.98 30.29 -21.31
CA ASN A 280 -30.37 31.58 -21.62
C ASN A 280 -29.28 31.88 -20.58
N GLY A 281 -28.30 32.69 -20.96
CA GLY A 281 -27.23 33.12 -20.07
C GLY A 281 -27.71 34.00 -18.92
N THR A 282 -27.29 33.66 -17.71
CA THR A 282 -26.68 34.55 -16.71
C THR A 282 -25.96 33.67 -15.67
N SER A 283 -24.94 34.24 -15.04
CA SER A 283 -23.93 33.62 -14.19
C SER A 283 -24.47 32.77 -13.02
N ASP A 284 -24.53 31.46 -13.22
CA ASP A 284 -24.50 30.48 -12.13
C ASP A 284 -23.36 29.50 -12.42
N ARG A 285 -22.27 29.54 -11.64
CA ARG A 285 -21.16 28.60 -11.80
C ARG A 285 -21.69 27.23 -11.35
N GLY A 286 -22.03 26.37 -12.30
CA GLY A 286 -22.62 25.05 -12.02
C GLY A 286 -21.82 24.18 -11.04
N PRO A 287 -22.43 23.08 -10.54
CA PRO A 287 -21.84 22.18 -9.54
C PRO A 287 -20.43 21.67 -9.92
N ASP A 288 -20.17 21.46 -11.22
CA ASP A 288 -18.88 21.06 -11.77
C ASP A 288 -17.76 22.08 -11.47
N GLU A 289 -18.04 23.37 -11.60
CA GLU A 289 -17.04 24.41 -11.37
C GLU A 289 -16.79 24.62 -9.87
N ALA A 290 -17.84 24.53 -9.05
CA ALA A 290 -17.71 24.56 -7.58
C ALA A 290 -16.84 23.40 -7.06
N PHE A 291 -17.08 22.19 -7.56
CA PHE A 291 -16.25 21.03 -7.23
C PHE A 291 -14.82 21.17 -7.76
N THR A 292 -14.64 21.70 -8.97
CA THR A 292 -13.31 21.95 -9.56
C THR A 292 -12.46 22.86 -8.67
N VAL A 293 -13.03 23.95 -8.17
CA VAL A 293 -12.35 24.86 -7.23
C VAL A 293 -11.94 24.14 -5.95
N ARG A 294 -12.85 23.32 -5.38
CA ARG A 294 -12.58 22.53 -4.17
C ARG A 294 -11.49 21.48 -4.38
N TYR A 295 -11.56 20.74 -5.48
CA TYR A 295 -10.54 19.76 -5.88
C TYR A 295 -9.17 20.42 -6.04
N ARG A 296 -9.09 21.53 -6.76
CA ARG A 296 -7.85 22.29 -6.94
C ARG A 296 -7.27 22.75 -5.61
N ARG A 297 -8.08 23.32 -4.71
CA ARG A 297 -7.64 23.71 -3.37
C ARG A 297 -7.07 22.53 -2.57
N PHE A 298 -7.69 21.36 -2.66
CA PHE A 298 -7.17 20.13 -2.05
C PHE A 298 -5.84 19.71 -2.67
N MET A 299 -5.72 19.78 -3.99
CA MET A 299 -4.49 19.46 -4.71
C MET A 299 -3.35 20.42 -4.37
N VAL A 300 -3.61 21.71 -4.14
CA VAL A 300 -2.61 22.65 -3.60
C VAL A 300 -2.10 22.15 -2.25
N GLY A 301 -2.99 21.86 -1.29
CA GLY A 301 -2.58 21.38 0.03
C GLY A 301 -1.82 20.04 0.02
N THR A 302 -2.05 19.23 -1.02
CA THR A 302 -1.43 17.91 -1.21
C THR A 302 -0.08 18.01 -1.92
N LEU A 303 0.00 18.84 -2.97
CA LEU A 303 1.14 18.92 -3.88
C LEU A 303 2.13 20.03 -3.53
N ASP A 304 1.71 21.12 -2.86
CA ASP A 304 2.58 22.22 -2.42
C ASP A 304 3.45 21.79 -1.24
N ARG A 305 4.30 20.79 -1.49
CA ARG A 305 5.12 20.11 -0.50
C ARG A 305 6.38 19.58 -1.17
N PHE A 306 7.53 19.99 -0.68
CA PHE A 306 8.83 19.42 -1.02
C PHE A 306 9.69 19.23 0.22
N ASP A 307 10.68 18.36 0.12
CA ASP A 307 11.61 18.08 1.20
C ASP A 307 12.96 18.72 0.90
N PHE A 308 13.41 19.61 1.78
CA PHE A 308 14.85 19.83 1.92
C PHE A 308 15.42 18.62 2.66
N PHE A 309 16.35 17.92 2.03
CA PHE A 309 16.95 16.75 2.65
C PHE A 309 17.60 17.14 3.99
N ALA A 310 17.23 16.44 5.07
CA ALA A 310 17.87 16.51 6.38
C ALA A 310 17.96 17.92 7.04
N VAL A 311 16.97 18.81 6.83
CA VAL A 311 16.91 20.11 7.55
C VAL A 311 16.49 19.98 9.01
N ASP A 312 15.64 19.03 9.37
CA ASP A 312 15.08 18.94 10.72
C ASP A 312 16.04 18.19 11.67
N PRO A 313 16.62 18.82 12.72
CA PRO A 313 17.51 18.18 13.71
C PRO A 313 16.89 16.98 14.44
N ARG A 314 15.57 16.74 14.32
CA ARG A 314 14.85 15.58 14.83
C ARG A 314 14.86 14.38 13.89
N GLY A 315 15.38 14.53 12.67
CA GLY A 315 15.56 13.45 11.69
C GLY A 315 14.26 13.05 11.02
N ILE A 316 13.26 13.92 11.09
CA ILE A 316 11.95 13.73 10.47
C ILE A 316 11.96 14.59 9.21
N PRO A 317 11.88 14.01 8.00
CA PRO A 317 11.67 14.79 6.79
C PRO A 317 10.42 15.66 6.97
N ARG A 318 10.61 16.99 7.04
CA ARG A 318 9.51 17.95 7.11
C ARG A 318 9.25 18.50 5.72
N ARG A 319 8.11 18.11 5.17
CA ARG A 319 7.58 18.66 3.92
C ARG A 319 7.31 20.15 4.11
N GLN A 320 7.97 20.97 3.31
CA GLN A 320 7.82 22.43 3.27
C GLN A 320 6.98 22.83 2.06
N PRO A 321 6.15 23.87 2.15
CA PRO A 321 5.54 24.46 0.96
C PRO A 321 6.62 25.03 0.06
N PHE A 322 6.43 24.99 -1.26
CA PHE A 322 7.44 25.42 -2.22
C PHE A 322 7.82 26.90 -2.08
N THR A 323 6.92 27.70 -1.50
CA THR A 323 7.16 29.11 -1.12
C THR A 323 8.37 29.29 -0.20
N MET A 324 8.75 28.25 0.57
CA MET A 324 9.85 28.29 1.54
C MET A 324 11.25 28.14 0.93
N GLY A 325 11.38 28.14 -0.40
CA GLY A 325 12.69 28.18 -1.05
C GLY A 325 12.90 27.17 -2.16
N TYR A 326 11.83 26.76 -2.85
CA TYR A 326 11.98 26.00 -4.09
C TYR A 326 12.86 26.74 -5.08
N VAL A 327 13.73 25.97 -5.74
CA VAL A 327 14.58 26.44 -6.82
C VAL A 327 14.01 25.89 -8.12
N PRO A 328 13.51 26.75 -9.03
CA PRO A 328 13.02 26.30 -10.33
C PRO A 328 14.09 25.52 -11.08
N LEU A 329 13.71 24.34 -11.56
CA LEU A 329 14.60 23.50 -12.37
C LEU A 329 14.56 23.93 -13.84
N THR A 330 15.62 23.58 -14.57
CA THR A 330 15.81 23.96 -15.96
C THR A 330 15.73 22.73 -16.85
N LEU A 331 15.06 22.84 -17.99
CA LEU A 331 14.95 21.80 -19.01
C LEU A 331 15.68 22.22 -20.28
N LYS A 332 16.24 21.24 -20.99
CA LYS A 332 16.66 21.37 -22.37
C LYS A 332 15.78 20.46 -23.23
N ARG A 333 15.17 21.02 -24.27
CA ARG A 333 14.47 20.23 -25.28
C ARG A 333 15.48 19.40 -26.08
N ARG A 334 15.14 18.15 -26.37
CA ARG A 334 15.98 17.24 -27.16
C ARG A 334 15.36 17.05 -28.54
N ASP A 335 15.91 17.76 -29.52
CA ASP A 335 15.45 17.63 -30.90
C ASP A 335 15.88 16.28 -31.52
N ARG A 336 15.18 15.88 -32.59
CA ARG A 336 15.44 14.62 -33.32
C ARG A 336 16.71 14.69 -34.18
N ALA A 337 17.18 15.90 -34.47
CA ALA A 337 18.46 16.20 -35.12
C ALA A 337 19.32 17.02 -34.15
N ASP A 338 20.40 16.43 -33.66
CA ASP A 338 21.41 17.13 -32.87
C ASP A 338 22.23 17.99 -33.85
N ASP A 339 21.72 19.19 -34.17
CA ASP A 339 22.42 20.15 -35.02
C ASP A 339 22.94 21.30 -34.14
N GLY A 340 24.15 21.10 -33.60
CA GLY A 340 25.20 22.09 -33.29
C GLY A 340 24.87 23.34 -32.45
N THR A 341 23.62 23.61 -32.11
CA THR A 341 23.18 24.83 -31.44
C THR A 341 23.16 24.58 -29.94
N VAL A 342 23.99 25.33 -29.22
CA VAL A 342 24.01 25.35 -27.75
C VAL A 342 22.71 26.00 -27.27
N SER A 343 21.61 25.24 -27.27
CA SER A 343 20.35 25.66 -26.65
C SER A 343 20.59 25.85 -25.14
N VAL A 344 20.46 27.09 -24.69
CA VAL A 344 20.45 27.47 -23.28
C VAL A 344 19.13 26.95 -22.70
N GLY A 345 19.21 26.09 -21.67
CA GLY A 345 18.01 25.51 -21.07
C GLY A 345 17.06 26.56 -20.51
N ALA A 346 15.76 26.26 -20.52
CA ALA A 346 14.69 27.13 -20.05
C ALA A 346 14.10 26.64 -18.72
N ARG A 347 13.48 27.55 -17.96
CA ARG A 347 12.76 27.19 -16.73
C ARG A 347 11.64 26.19 -17.04
N ALA A 348 11.63 25.08 -16.31
CA ALA A 348 10.75 23.94 -16.58
C ALA A 348 9.27 24.33 -16.57
N ASP A 349 8.86 25.19 -15.64
CA ASP A 349 7.47 25.64 -15.49
C ASP A 349 7.02 26.62 -16.58
N ARG A 350 7.94 27.28 -17.27
CA ARG A 350 7.64 28.13 -18.44
C ARG A 350 7.67 27.30 -19.72
N GLU A 351 8.71 26.48 -19.87
CA GLU A 351 8.94 25.64 -21.04
C GLU A 351 7.81 24.64 -21.24
N LEU A 352 7.35 23.96 -20.19
CA LEU A 352 6.30 22.95 -20.30
C LEU A 352 4.91 23.55 -20.54
N ARG A 353 4.71 24.88 -20.40
CA ARG A 353 3.40 25.51 -20.65
C ARG A 353 2.99 25.46 -22.12
N SER A 354 3.95 25.56 -23.03
CA SER A 354 3.71 25.52 -24.47
C SER A 354 3.58 24.10 -25.02
N HIS A 355 3.74 23.08 -24.19
CA HIS A 355 3.80 21.69 -24.61
C HIS A 355 2.64 20.89 -24.03
N ARG A 356 1.89 20.19 -24.89
CA ARG A 356 0.79 19.33 -24.45
C ARG A 356 1.29 18.03 -23.83
N ARG A 357 2.33 17.44 -24.40
CA ARG A 357 2.86 16.13 -23.99
C ARG A 357 4.36 16.20 -23.86
N ALA A 358 4.88 15.88 -22.67
CA ALA A 358 6.31 16.01 -22.37
C ALA A 358 6.85 14.78 -21.64
N LEU A 359 7.94 14.23 -22.15
CA LEU A 359 8.73 13.17 -21.51
C LEU A 359 10.02 13.78 -20.95
N ILE A 360 10.08 13.89 -19.62
CA ILE A 360 11.16 14.52 -18.89
C ILE A 360 12.12 13.45 -18.36
N ARG A 361 13.38 13.54 -18.78
CA ARG A 361 14.45 12.66 -18.30
C ARG A 361 15.34 13.40 -17.33
N GLY A 362 15.85 12.66 -16.35
CA GLY A 362 16.80 13.22 -15.40
C GLY A 362 17.45 12.13 -14.59
N VAL A 363 18.71 12.34 -14.24
CA VAL A 363 19.45 11.41 -13.38
C VAL A 363 18.81 11.29 -11.98
N ALA A 364 19.25 10.31 -11.20
CA ALA A 364 18.83 10.15 -9.82
C ALA A 364 19.06 11.45 -9.02
N GLY A 365 18.09 11.86 -8.22
CA GLY A 365 18.20 13.07 -7.38
C GLY A 365 18.14 14.41 -8.12
N ALA A 366 17.94 14.41 -9.44
CA ALA A 366 17.85 15.65 -10.24
C ALA A 366 16.60 16.50 -9.94
N GLY A 367 15.61 15.97 -9.21
CA GLY A 367 14.40 16.70 -8.80
C GLY A 367 13.16 16.43 -9.66
N LYS A 368 13.12 15.36 -10.47
CA LYS A 368 11.97 14.99 -11.32
C LYS A 368 10.63 14.96 -10.57
N SER A 369 10.57 14.19 -9.49
CA SER A 369 9.39 14.06 -8.62
C SER A 369 9.00 15.37 -7.92
N THR A 370 9.98 16.24 -7.66
CA THR A 370 9.76 17.57 -7.10
C THR A 370 9.16 18.51 -8.14
N LEU A 371 9.67 18.47 -9.38
CA LEU A 371 9.15 19.23 -10.51
C LEU A 371 7.69 18.87 -10.82
N VAL A 372 7.37 17.58 -10.85
CA VAL A 372 5.99 17.11 -11.09
C VAL A 372 5.02 17.67 -10.05
N ARG A 373 5.38 17.60 -8.76
CA ARG A 373 4.56 18.16 -7.68
C ARG A 373 4.41 19.67 -7.80
N TRP A 374 5.49 20.39 -8.14
CA TRP A 374 5.46 21.82 -8.39
C TRP A 374 4.49 22.19 -9.51
N LEU A 375 4.58 21.51 -10.66
CA LEU A 375 3.70 21.75 -11.80
C LEU A 375 2.23 21.52 -11.47
N GLY A 376 1.92 20.46 -10.72
CA GLY A 376 0.56 20.21 -10.27
C GLY A 376 0.05 21.25 -9.26
N ALA A 377 0.90 21.71 -8.33
CA ALA A 377 0.55 22.77 -7.39
C ALA A 377 0.29 24.12 -8.10
N VAL A 378 1.09 24.45 -9.12
CA VAL A 378 0.89 25.63 -9.98
C VAL A 378 -0.41 25.52 -10.79
N ALA A 379 -0.69 24.37 -11.40
CA ALA A 379 -1.94 24.14 -12.15
C ALA A 379 -3.19 24.23 -11.27
N ALA A 380 -3.09 23.73 -10.04
CA ALA A 380 -4.13 23.86 -9.04
C ALA A 380 -4.32 25.30 -8.52
N GLY A 381 -3.51 26.27 -8.95
CA GLY A 381 -3.61 27.68 -8.55
C GLY A 381 -2.96 28.01 -7.22
N GLY A 382 -2.14 27.11 -6.66
CA GLY A 382 -1.54 27.27 -5.33
C GLY A 382 -0.29 28.13 -5.30
N VAL A 383 0.48 28.13 -6.39
CA VAL A 383 1.80 28.79 -6.42
C VAL A 383 1.85 29.79 -7.56
N GLY A 384 1.27 30.98 -7.34
CA GLY A 384 1.42 32.07 -8.30
C GLY A 384 0.48 33.28 -8.17
N THR A 385 -0.63 33.22 -7.44
CA THR A 385 -1.66 34.26 -7.59
C THR A 385 -1.89 35.19 -6.40
N GLU A 386 -1.69 34.80 -5.13
CA GLU A 386 -2.12 35.68 -4.02
C GLU A 386 -1.17 35.83 -2.82
N ARG A 387 -0.15 34.98 -2.64
CA ARG A 387 0.78 35.11 -1.50
C ARG A 387 2.23 34.80 -1.89
N GLY A 388 2.94 35.82 -2.37
CA GLY A 388 4.33 36.06 -1.98
C GLY A 388 5.46 35.33 -2.72
N VAL A 389 5.23 34.40 -3.64
CA VAL A 389 6.30 34.00 -4.58
C VAL A 389 6.21 34.91 -5.80
N ARG A 390 6.79 36.12 -5.67
CA ARG A 390 7.17 36.90 -6.85
C ARG A 390 8.17 36.05 -7.65
N THR A 391 7.71 35.38 -8.69
CA THR A 391 8.59 34.85 -9.74
C THR A 391 9.22 35.97 -10.57
N ASP A 392 8.82 37.23 -10.31
CA ASP A 392 9.21 38.46 -11.00
C ASP A 392 10.39 39.21 -10.37
N GLN A 393 11.26 38.54 -9.59
CA GLN A 393 12.62 39.08 -9.46
C GLN A 393 13.37 38.74 -10.75
N ALA A 394 13.16 39.64 -11.70
CA ALA A 394 13.57 39.62 -13.09
C ALA A 394 15.06 39.35 -13.27
N TYR A 395 15.36 38.53 -14.27
CA TYR A 395 16.54 38.74 -15.11
C TYR A 395 16.26 40.00 -15.95
N GLY A 396 16.94 41.10 -15.64
CA GLY A 396 17.04 42.28 -16.51
C GLY A 396 15.83 43.24 -16.54
N PRO A 397 16.05 44.55 -16.75
CA PRO A 397 15.01 45.59 -16.72
C PRO A 397 14.14 45.73 -18.00
N ASP A 398 14.18 44.81 -18.98
CA ASP A 398 13.50 45.00 -20.28
C ASP A 398 12.30 44.10 -20.59
N ASP A 399 11.90 43.17 -19.72
CA ASP A 399 10.68 42.36 -19.97
C ASP A 399 9.42 43.07 -19.43
N ALA A 400 9.00 44.10 -20.16
CA ALA A 400 7.77 44.82 -19.94
C ALA A 400 6.54 43.92 -20.16
N ALA A 401 5.70 43.84 -19.13
CA ALA A 401 4.24 43.80 -19.20
C ALA A 401 3.62 42.92 -20.31
N ARG A 402 3.50 41.62 -20.03
CA ARG A 402 2.21 40.96 -20.28
C ARG A 402 1.65 40.51 -18.96
N SER A 403 0.69 41.29 -18.48
CA SER A 403 -0.32 40.85 -17.52
C SER A 403 -1.02 39.62 -18.10
N VAL A 404 -0.46 38.42 -17.86
CA VAL A 404 -1.05 37.16 -18.35
C VAL A 404 -2.05 36.70 -17.30
N GLY A 405 -3.33 36.70 -17.71
CA GLY A 405 -4.47 36.38 -16.87
C GLY A 405 -4.36 35.02 -16.18
N ALA A 406 -5.00 34.94 -15.01
CA ALA A 406 -5.06 33.78 -14.13
C ALA A 406 -5.79 32.54 -14.72
N ASP A 407 -6.11 32.50 -16.02
CA ASP A 407 -7.02 31.52 -16.62
C ASP A 407 -6.35 30.38 -17.42
N GLU A 408 -5.19 30.57 -18.05
CA GLU A 408 -4.65 29.57 -19.01
C GLU A 408 -3.97 28.33 -18.39
N PHE A 409 -3.79 28.30 -17.06
CA PHE A 409 -3.21 27.15 -16.34
C PHE A 409 -4.13 26.56 -15.28
N SER A 410 -5.40 26.98 -15.26
CA SER A 410 -6.42 26.46 -14.36
C SER A 410 -6.86 25.05 -14.77
N ALA A 411 -5.96 24.08 -14.65
CA ALA A 411 -6.21 22.67 -14.91
C ALA A 411 -6.36 21.88 -13.61
N ALA A 412 -7.15 20.81 -13.64
CA ALA A 412 -7.22 19.81 -12.58
C ALA A 412 -6.01 18.86 -12.70
N PRO A 413 -5.03 18.90 -11.78
CA PRO A 413 -3.89 18.00 -11.84
C PRO A 413 -4.25 16.61 -11.31
N PHE A 414 -3.78 15.57 -11.99
CA PHE A 414 -3.86 14.18 -11.52
C PHE A 414 -2.44 13.62 -11.44
N LEU A 415 -1.96 13.32 -10.22
CA LEU A 415 -0.63 12.79 -9.99
C LEU A 415 -0.66 11.28 -9.73
N LEU A 416 0.03 10.53 -10.58
CA LEU A 416 0.26 9.10 -10.42
C LEU A 416 1.75 8.86 -10.14
N GLU A 417 2.06 8.46 -8.91
CA GLU A 417 3.38 7.94 -8.54
C GLU A 417 3.48 6.49 -9.01
N LEU A 418 4.07 6.24 -10.18
CA LEU A 418 4.04 4.94 -10.86
C LEU A 418 4.66 3.79 -10.03
N VAL A 419 5.58 4.13 -9.11
CA VAL A 419 6.14 3.19 -8.13
C VAL A 419 5.08 2.54 -7.24
N ARG A 420 3.94 3.21 -6.99
CA ARG A 420 2.83 2.68 -6.18
C ARG A 420 1.95 1.70 -6.95
N PHE A 421 2.10 1.62 -8.26
CA PHE A 421 1.27 0.84 -9.17
C PHE A 421 2.05 -0.28 -9.86
N ALA A 422 3.18 -0.70 -9.28
CA ALA A 422 4.19 -1.56 -9.91
C ALA A 422 3.75 -2.99 -10.31
N ASN A 423 2.49 -3.38 -10.04
CA ASN A 423 1.94 -4.71 -10.36
C ASN A 423 0.60 -4.64 -11.13
N GLY A 424 0.25 -3.51 -11.76
CA GLY A 424 -1.01 -3.45 -12.51
C GLY A 424 -1.24 -2.18 -13.32
N ARG A 425 -2.31 -2.21 -14.10
CA ARG A 425 -2.84 -1.09 -14.86
C ARG A 425 -3.25 0.06 -13.92
N PRO A 426 -2.94 1.34 -14.21
CA PRO A 426 -3.37 2.45 -13.37
C PRO A 426 -4.91 2.48 -13.19
N PRO A 427 -5.41 2.89 -12.01
CA PRO A 427 -6.84 3.01 -11.78
C PRO A 427 -7.44 4.11 -12.66
N PRO A 428 -8.77 4.10 -12.86
CA PRO A 428 -9.44 5.19 -13.57
C PRO A 428 -9.29 6.51 -12.81
N LEU A 429 -9.27 7.64 -13.54
CA LEU A 429 -8.91 8.95 -12.96
C LEU A 429 -9.87 9.41 -11.84
N ASN A 430 -11.13 8.98 -11.84
CA ASN A 430 -12.07 9.21 -10.75
C ASN A 430 -11.61 8.63 -9.41
N GLU A 431 -10.91 7.50 -9.41
CA GLU A 431 -10.37 6.87 -8.20
C GLU A 431 -9.14 7.59 -7.67
N LEU A 432 -8.47 8.41 -8.49
CA LEU A 432 -7.36 9.24 -8.06
C LEU A 432 -7.82 10.48 -7.27
N VAL A 433 -9.10 10.85 -7.37
CA VAL A 433 -9.69 11.86 -6.48
C VAL A 433 -9.69 11.31 -5.06
N ALA A 434 -9.30 12.12 -4.09
CA ALA A 434 -9.23 11.68 -2.69
C ALA A 434 -10.59 11.20 -2.18
N GLU A 435 -10.60 10.12 -1.39
CA GLU A 435 -11.82 9.50 -0.84
C GLU A 435 -12.70 10.49 -0.07
N THR A 436 -12.10 11.48 0.59
CA THR A 436 -12.82 12.55 1.31
C THR A 436 -13.51 13.57 0.39
N LEU A 437 -13.16 13.61 -0.90
CA LEU A 437 -13.77 14.50 -1.90
C LEU A 437 -14.68 13.76 -2.87
N ARG A 438 -14.46 12.45 -3.10
CA ARG A 438 -15.26 11.66 -4.05
C ARG A 438 -16.78 11.75 -3.84
N PRO A 439 -17.33 11.75 -2.61
CA PRO A 439 -18.79 11.84 -2.40
C PRO A 439 -19.42 13.13 -2.92
N GLU A 440 -18.62 14.19 -3.07
CA GLU A 440 -19.08 15.50 -3.54
C GLU A 440 -18.76 15.75 -5.01
N MET A 441 -18.09 14.80 -5.66
CA MET A 441 -17.73 14.90 -7.07
C MET A 441 -18.97 14.76 -7.93
N PRO A 442 -19.29 15.75 -8.81
CA PRO A 442 -20.41 15.64 -9.73
C PRO A 442 -20.24 14.46 -10.68
N ASP A 443 -21.37 13.85 -11.06
CA ASP A 443 -21.38 12.70 -11.95
C ASP A 443 -20.75 13.05 -13.31
N GLY A 444 -19.74 12.27 -13.70
CA GLY A 444 -19.03 12.49 -14.96
C GLY A 444 -18.08 13.70 -14.97
N TRP A 445 -17.86 14.36 -13.84
CA TRP A 445 -16.96 15.52 -13.73
C TRP A 445 -15.60 15.28 -14.38
N VAL A 446 -14.93 14.16 -14.07
CA VAL A 446 -13.61 13.83 -14.65
C VAL A 446 -13.65 13.73 -16.18
N ARG A 447 -14.72 13.17 -16.73
CA ARG A 447 -14.91 13.06 -18.19
C ARG A 447 -15.12 14.44 -18.81
N ASN A 448 -15.90 15.31 -18.17
CA ASN A 448 -16.13 16.68 -18.65
C ASN A 448 -14.81 17.46 -18.63
N MET A 449 -14.04 17.36 -17.54
CA MET A 449 -12.72 17.97 -17.41
C MET A 449 -11.74 17.52 -18.50
N LEU A 450 -11.72 16.21 -18.82
CA LEU A 450 -10.90 15.63 -19.89
C LEU A 450 -11.36 16.11 -21.28
N ALA A 451 -12.66 16.11 -21.55
CA ALA A 451 -13.24 16.56 -22.81
C ALA A 451 -13.01 18.04 -23.09
N GLU A 452 -12.95 18.86 -22.03
CA GLU A 452 -12.66 20.29 -22.11
C GLU A 452 -11.15 20.61 -22.14
N GLY A 453 -10.28 19.58 -22.08
CA GLY A 453 -8.82 19.76 -22.10
C GLY A 453 -8.27 20.45 -20.84
N ARG A 454 -9.04 20.50 -19.74
CA ARG A 454 -8.68 21.14 -18.48
C ARG A 454 -8.04 20.16 -17.47
N VAL A 455 -7.45 19.07 -17.97
CA VAL A 455 -6.74 18.06 -17.16
C VAL A 455 -5.24 18.13 -17.39
N LEU A 456 -4.48 18.11 -16.29
CA LEU A 456 -3.03 17.91 -16.30
C LEU A 456 -2.70 16.55 -15.69
N LEU A 457 -2.39 15.58 -16.54
CA LEU A 457 -1.99 14.24 -16.13
C LEU A 457 -0.47 14.19 -15.86
N LEU A 458 -0.09 13.79 -14.67
CA LEU A 458 1.29 13.77 -14.18
C LEU A 458 1.69 12.34 -13.81
N LEU A 459 2.57 11.72 -14.58
CA LEU A 459 3.06 10.36 -14.35
C LEU A 459 4.51 10.41 -13.87
N ASP A 460 4.73 10.10 -12.59
CA ASP A 460 6.06 10.20 -11.96
C ASP A 460 6.71 8.82 -11.81
N GLY A 461 7.90 8.65 -12.39
CA GLY A 461 8.76 7.47 -12.18
C GLY A 461 8.49 6.31 -13.14
N LEU A 462 8.44 6.55 -14.45
CA LEU A 462 8.26 5.49 -15.45
C LEU A 462 9.40 4.44 -15.43
N ASP A 463 10.59 4.85 -14.99
CA ASP A 463 11.73 3.96 -14.77
C ASP A 463 11.47 2.92 -13.67
N GLU A 464 10.60 3.21 -12.71
CA GLU A 464 10.27 2.32 -11.58
C GLU A 464 9.21 1.26 -11.95
N VAL A 465 8.59 1.38 -13.13
CA VAL A 465 7.64 0.37 -13.65
C VAL A 465 8.41 -0.79 -14.26
N ARG A 466 8.08 -2.02 -13.85
CA ARG A 466 8.70 -3.24 -14.37
C ARG A 466 8.46 -3.34 -15.88
N PRO A 467 9.44 -3.83 -16.68
CA PRO A 467 9.29 -3.92 -18.14
C PRO A 467 8.02 -4.64 -18.61
N ARG A 468 7.58 -5.69 -17.91
CA ARG A 468 6.36 -6.46 -18.26
C ARG A 468 5.07 -5.69 -18.01
N GLU A 469 5.05 -4.81 -17.01
CA GLU A 469 3.87 -4.00 -16.66
C GLU A 469 3.79 -2.70 -17.45
N ARG A 470 4.90 -2.28 -18.11
CA ARG A 470 4.91 -1.06 -18.93
C ARG A 470 3.91 -1.13 -20.08
N VAL A 471 3.69 -2.30 -20.67
CA VAL A 471 2.71 -2.47 -21.74
C VAL A 471 1.31 -2.05 -21.27
N HIS A 472 0.89 -2.48 -20.07
CA HIS A 472 -0.41 -2.10 -19.51
C HIS A 472 -0.50 -0.60 -19.19
N LEU A 473 0.60 0.02 -18.75
CA LEU A 473 0.66 1.47 -18.53
C LEU A 473 0.58 2.24 -19.86
N GLU A 474 1.34 1.79 -20.86
CA GLU A 474 1.36 2.35 -22.21
C GLU A 474 -0.03 2.25 -22.85
N GLU A 475 -0.68 1.09 -22.80
CA GLU A 475 -2.08 0.89 -23.22
C GLU A 475 -3.05 1.82 -22.49
N TRP A 476 -2.94 1.93 -21.15
CA TRP A 476 -3.78 2.83 -20.38
C TRP A 476 -3.60 4.29 -20.78
N VAL A 477 -2.35 4.73 -20.99
CA VAL A 477 -2.06 6.09 -21.47
C VAL A 477 -2.61 6.30 -22.88
N ASP A 478 -2.43 5.33 -23.78
CA ASP A 478 -2.94 5.39 -25.15
C ASP A 478 -4.46 5.57 -25.16
N GLU A 479 -5.19 4.79 -24.34
CA GLU A 479 -6.64 4.94 -24.20
C GLU A 479 -7.05 6.35 -23.75
N GLN A 480 -6.34 6.96 -22.78
CA GLN A 480 -6.65 8.33 -22.35
C GLN A 480 -6.36 9.35 -23.45
N LEU A 481 -5.22 9.22 -24.14
CA LEU A 481 -4.77 10.20 -25.13
C LEU A 481 -5.51 10.09 -26.48
N VAL A 482 -6.00 8.90 -26.83
CA VAL A 482 -6.86 8.67 -28.00
C VAL A 482 -8.26 9.18 -27.71
N SER A 483 -8.81 8.90 -26.53
CA SER A 483 -10.16 9.35 -26.14
C SER A 483 -10.23 10.86 -25.92
N TYR A 484 -9.15 11.47 -25.41
CA TYR A 484 -9.08 12.88 -25.07
C TYR A 484 -7.76 13.51 -25.58
N PRO A 485 -7.69 13.85 -26.88
CA PRO A 485 -6.45 14.32 -27.52
C PRO A 485 -5.85 15.60 -26.92
N ASP A 486 -6.70 16.46 -26.36
CA ASP A 486 -6.31 17.73 -25.73
C ASP A 486 -5.74 17.56 -24.31
N THR A 487 -5.72 16.35 -23.76
CA THR A 487 -5.17 16.08 -22.43
C THR A 487 -3.70 16.44 -22.36
N ARG A 488 -3.33 17.30 -21.39
CA ARG A 488 -1.94 17.60 -21.10
C ARG A 488 -1.34 16.47 -20.27
N CYS A 489 -0.21 15.92 -20.70
CA CYS A 489 0.42 14.78 -20.04
C CYS A 489 1.93 14.99 -19.88
N ILE A 490 2.42 14.87 -18.65
CA ILE A 490 3.84 14.99 -18.31
C ILE A 490 4.30 13.71 -17.65
N VAL A 491 5.35 13.12 -18.20
CA VAL A 491 5.90 11.84 -17.75
C VAL A 491 7.36 12.01 -17.38
N THR A 492 7.77 11.45 -16.24
CA THR A 492 9.17 11.48 -15.82
C THR A 492 9.82 10.11 -15.89
N THR A 493 11.10 10.07 -16.27
CA THR A 493 11.89 8.84 -16.29
C THR A 493 13.39 9.09 -16.08
N ARG A 494 14.17 8.03 -15.91
CA ARG A 494 15.63 8.07 -15.95
C ARG A 494 16.13 7.84 -17.38
N PRO A 495 17.28 8.43 -17.76
CA PRO A 495 17.92 8.14 -19.03
C PRO A 495 18.17 6.64 -19.19
N SER A 496 17.98 6.12 -20.41
CA SER A 496 18.31 4.76 -20.83
C SER A 496 17.56 3.62 -20.13
N THR A 497 16.51 3.90 -19.35
CA THR A 497 15.71 2.87 -18.66
C THR A 497 14.46 2.44 -19.44
N VAL A 498 13.99 3.29 -20.37
CA VAL A 498 12.72 3.11 -21.08
C VAL A 498 12.92 3.34 -22.57
N ALA A 499 12.20 2.57 -23.40
CA ALA A 499 12.10 2.84 -24.83
C ALA A 499 11.30 4.12 -25.06
N GLU A 500 11.98 5.23 -25.32
CA GLU A 500 11.36 6.54 -25.52
C GLU A 500 10.52 6.62 -26.80
N GLN A 501 10.79 5.74 -27.77
CA GLN A 501 10.22 5.82 -29.12
C GLN A 501 8.70 5.70 -29.11
N TRP A 502 8.14 4.79 -28.30
CA TRP A 502 6.69 4.64 -28.14
C TRP A 502 6.02 5.97 -27.71
N TRP A 503 6.62 6.66 -26.74
CA TRP A 503 6.12 7.94 -26.24
C TRP A 503 6.23 9.04 -27.29
N VAL A 504 7.36 9.11 -28.01
CA VAL A 504 7.55 10.07 -29.11
C VAL A 504 6.50 9.88 -30.20
N ASP A 505 6.15 8.63 -30.53
CA ASP A 505 5.14 8.32 -31.54
C ASP A 505 3.72 8.73 -31.11
N ARG A 506 3.50 8.96 -29.81
CA ARG A 506 2.27 9.54 -29.24
C ARG A 506 2.37 11.06 -29.04
N GLY A 507 3.36 11.70 -29.66
CA GLY A 507 3.54 13.14 -29.63
C GLY A 507 4.18 13.68 -28.36
N PHE A 508 4.85 12.84 -27.55
CA PHE A 508 5.61 13.34 -26.41
C PHE A 508 6.92 13.96 -26.86
N GLU A 509 7.11 15.23 -26.49
CA GLU A 509 8.37 15.92 -26.71
C GLU A 509 9.37 15.57 -25.60
N ARG A 510 10.63 15.38 -25.99
CA ARG A 510 11.68 14.91 -25.08
C ARG A 510 12.39 16.08 -24.45
N PHE A 511 12.52 16.05 -23.13
CA PHE A 511 13.24 17.06 -22.35
C PHE A 511 14.25 16.39 -21.42
N ASP A 512 15.40 17.02 -21.27
CA ASP A 512 16.43 16.66 -20.30
C ASP A 512 16.47 17.70 -19.18
N LEU A 513 16.33 17.22 -17.95
CA LEU A 513 16.49 18.01 -16.75
C LEU A 513 17.97 18.33 -16.54
N LEU A 514 18.30 19.62 -16.63
CA LEU A 514 19.66 20.09 -16.52
C LEU A 514 20.12 20.14 -15.05
N PRO A 515 21.43 19.98 -14.79
CA PRO A 515 22.00 20.28 -13.49
C PRO A 515 21.68 21.72 -13.06
N MET A 516 21.55 21.95 -11.76
CA MET A 516 21.36 23.30 -11.22
C MET A 516 22.53 24.20 -11.61
N SER A 517 22.21 25.41 -12.07
CA SER A 517 23.22 26.45 -12.28
C SER A 517 23.90 26.84 -10.96
N ARG A 518 25.06 27.49 -11.03
CA ARG A 518 25.73 28.03 -9.83
C ARG A 518 24.80 28.92 -8.99
N HIS A 519 24.02 29.76 -9.66
CA HIS A 519 23.04 30.63 -9.01
C HIS A 519 21.91 29.83 -8.33
N SER A 520 21.42 28.78 -9.00
CA SER A 520 20.41 27.86 -8.45
C SER A 520 20.94 27.10 -7.22
N VAL A 521 22.21 26.66 -7.25
CA VAL A 521 22.88 26.03 -6.11
C VAL A 521 22.98 26.99 -4.92
N GLU A 522 23.42 28.23 -5.16
CA GLU A 522 23.50 29.24 -4.11
C GLU A 522 22.13 29.49 -3.49
N ARG A 523 21.10 29.71 -4.31
CA ARG A 523 19.72 29.90 -3.85
C ARG A 523 19.22 28.72 -3.03
N TYR A 524 19.54 27.49 -3.44
CA TYR A 524 19.18 26.28 -2.70
C TYR A 524 19.82 26.26 -1.32
N VAL A 525 21.14 26.50 -1.24
CA VAL A 525 21.89 26.52 0.03
C VAL A 525 21.35 27.58 0.98
N ARG A 526 21.09 28.80 0.47
CA ARG A 526 20.52 29.90 1.26
C ARG A 526 19.11 29.58 1.75
N GLY A 527 18.26 28.99 0.91
CA GLY A 527 16.91 28.57 1.29
C GLY A 527 16.93 27.50 2.39
N TRP A 528 17.79 26.50 2.24
CA TRP A 528 18.00 25.44 3.22
C TRP A 528 18.43 26.00 4.58
N HIS A 529 19.46 26.87 4.61
CA HIS A 529 19.98 27.43 5.87
C HIS A 529 19.03 28.43 6.50
N ARG A 530 18.30 29.24 5.71
CA ARG A 530 17.23 30.09 6.21
C ARG A 530 16.18 29.27 6.94
N LYS A 531 15.71 28.17 6.34
CA LYS A 531 14.73 27.29 6.98
C LYS A 531 15.25 26.70 8.28
N ALA A 532 16.51 26.28 8.31
CA ALA A 532 17.16 25.77 9.52
C ALA A 532 17.25 26.81 10.64
N ARG A 533 17.44 28.09 10.29
CA ARG A 533 17.40 29.23 11.23
C ARG A 533 15.99 29.54 11.73
N ASP A 534 15.01 29.53 10.83
CA ASP A 534 13.60 29.77 11.16
C ASP A 534 13.03 28.69 12.11
N ASP A 535 13.61 27.49 12.12
CA ASP A 535 13.25 26.42 13.06
C ASP A 535 13.86 26.59 14.48
N GLN A 536 14.76 27.57 14.69
CA GLN A 536 15.36 27.82 16.00
C GLN A 536 14.43 28.67 16.88
N PRO A 537 14.28 28.32 18.17
CA PRO A 537 13.43 29.07 19.10
C PRO A 537 14.03 30.45 19.40
N ASP A 538 13.17 31.43 19.70
CA ASP A 538 13.57 32.78 20.12
C ASP A 538 14.04 32.82 21.57
N THR A 539 15.21 32.23 21.78
CA THR A 539 15.93 32.17 23.06
C THR A 539 17.37 32.64 22.85
N PRO A 540 18.11 33.01 23.91
CA PRO A 540 19.54 33.31 23.79
C PRO A 540 20.32 32.17 23.14
N GLY A 541 20.02 30.91 23.49
CA GLY A 541 20.60 29.73 22.86
C GLY A 541 20.27 29.59 21.37
N GLY A 542 19.00 29.82 20.99
CA GLY A 542 18.58 29.80 19.59
C GLY A 542 19.21 30.92 18.75
N THR A 543 19.46 32.09 19.35
CA THR A 543 20.15 33.20 18.68
C THR A 543 21.61 32.87 18.35
N GLU A 544 22.31 32.17 19.24
CA GLU A 544 23.67 31.73 18.98
C GLU A 544 23.72 30.65 17.88
N VAL A 545 22.78 29.69 17.91
CA VAL A 545 22.64 28.68 16.84
C VAL A 545 22.32 29.33 15.50
N ARG A 546 21.52 30.40 15.46
CA ARG A 546 21.26 31.15 14.20
C ARG A 546 22.53 31.77 13.63
N LYS A 547 23.41 32.34 14.46
CA LYS A 547 24.71 32.88 14.02
C LYS A 547 25.65 31.79 13.51
N GLU A 548 25.69 30.63 14.18
CA GLU A 548 26.44 29.46 13.70
C GLU A 548 25.94 29.01 12.31
N LEU A 549 24.62 28.94 12.12
CA LEU A 549 24.00 28.58 10.85
C LEU A 549 24.33 29.58 9.73
N GLU A 550 24.45 30.88 10.03
CA GLU A 550 24.93 31.89 9.08
C GLU A 550 26.40 31.67 8.69
N ARG A 551 27.26 31.36 9.66
CA ARG A 551 28.68 31.01 9.39
C ARG A 551 28.80 29.74 8.56
N CYS A 552 28.02 28.71 8.88
CA CYS A 552 27.94 27.46 8.11
C CYS A 552 27.48 27.72 6.66
N GLU A 553 26.46 28.56 6.45
CA GLU A 553 25.97 28.93 5.12
C GLU A 553 27.09 29.57 4.28
N GLN A 554 27.77 30.58 4.83
CA GLN A 554 28.84 31.30 4.15
C GLN A 554 30.04 30.40 3.86
N GLY A 555 30.44 29.57 4.83
CA GLY A 555 31.53 28.59 4.69
C GLY A 555 31.25 27.56 3.59
N LEU A 556 30.03 27.04 3.52
CA LEU A 556 29.64 26.09 2.48
C LEU A 556 29.67 26.74 1.09
N LEU A 557 29.09 27.94 0.94
CA LEU A 557 29.09 28.66 -0.34
C LEU A 557 30.51 28.96 -0.85
N SER A 558 31.40 29.35 0.07
CA SER A 558 32.83 29.51 -0.23
C SER A 558 33.47 28.19 -0.68
N THR A 559 33.21 27.11 0.06
CA THR A 559 33.77 25.78 -0.24
C THR A 559 33.30 25.23 -1.60
N LEU A 560 32.00 25.36 -1.91
CA LEU A 560 31.42 24.96 -3.21
C LEU A 560 31.97 25.83 -4.36
N SER A 561 32.26 27.10 -4.09
CA SER A 561 32.88 27.99 -5.08
C SER A 561 34.35 27.64 -5.31
N ASN A 562 35.10 27.19 -4.30
CA ASN A 562 36.54 26.95 -4.40
C ASN A 562 36.92 25.51 -4.77
N ARG A 563 36.02 24.52 -4.60
CA ARG A 563 36.30 23.10 -4.89
C ARG A 563 35.48 22.59 -6.10
N PRO A 564 36.09 22.42 -7.30
CA PRO A 564 35.37 22.02 -8.51
C PRO A 564 34.60 20.70 -8.41
N ALA A 565 35.16 19.69 -7.73
CA ALA A 565 34.51 18.40 -7.52
C ALA A 565 33.18 18.55 -6.76
N LEU A 566 33.20 19.30 -5.65
CA LEU A 566 32.00 19.62 -4.87
C LEU A 566 30.99 20.46 -5.66
N ARG A 567 31.47 21.42 -6.47
CA ARG A 567 30.64 22.25 -7.34
C ARG A 567 29.85 21.44 -8.35
N GLY A 568 30.49 20.45 -8.98
CA GLY A 568 29.81 19.55 -9.91
C GLY A 568 28.77 18.66 -9.23
N MET A 569 29.05 18.22 -7.99
CA MET A 569 28.11 17.40 -7.22
C MET A 569 26.92 18.20 -6.69
N SER A 570 27.12 19.43 -6.21
CA SER A 570 26.05 20.28 -5.68
C SER A 570 25.06 20.75 -6.76
N ALA A 571 25.42 20.65 -8.04
CA ALA A 571 24.48 20.85 -9.14
C ALA A 571 23.31 19.82 -9.15
N ASN A 572 23.43 18.71 -8.42
CA ASN A 572 22.33 17.79 -8.17
C ASN A 572 21.61 18.16 -6.86
N PRO A 573 20.29 18.47 -6.87
CA PRO A 573 19.56 18.93 -5.69
C PRO A 573 19.67 18.01 -4.47
N LEU A 574 19.62 16.68 -4.67
CA LEU A 574 19.77 15.72 -3.57
C LEU A 574 21.15 15.82 -2.92
N LEU A 575 22.21 15.81 -3.72
CA LEU A 575 23.58 15.94 -3.22
C LEU A 575 23.82 17.31 -2.58
N CYS A 576 23.22 18.37 -3.11
CA CYS A 576 23.27 19.70 -2.50
C CYS A 576 22.66 19.70 -1.09
N GLY A 577 21.47 19.12 -0.91
CA GLY A 577 20.85 18.96 0.40
C GLY A 577 21.69 18.11 1.37
N LEU A 578 22.31 17.03 0.89
CA LEU A 578 23.24 16.23 1.67
C LEU A 578 24.47 17.02 2.12
N LEU A 579 25.04 17.84 1.24
CA LEU A 579 26.17 18.70 1.56
C LEU A 579 25.79 19.77 2.60
N CYS A 580 24.59 20.36 2.51
CA CYS A 580 24.09 21.26 3.55
C CYS A 580 24.02 20.57 4.92
N ALA A 581 23.43 19.37 4.96
CA ALA A 581 23.27 18.61 6.20
C ALA A 581 24.62 18.15 6.79
N LEU A 582 25.55 17.70 5.94
CA LEU A 582 26.90 17.30 6.37
C LEU A 582 27.74 18.48 6.85
N ASN A 583 27.63 19.64 6.19
CA ASN A 583 28.32 20.87 6.60
C ASN A 583 27.89 21.31 8.01
N LEU A 584 26.60 21.18 8.32
CA LEU A 584 26.08 21.48 9.65
C LEU A 584 26.67 20.56 10.74
N GLU A 585 27.01 19.32 10.41
CA GLU A 585 27.50 18.34 11.38
C GLU A 585 29.03 18.30 11.52
N ARG A 586 29.76 18.45 10.42
CA ARG A 586 31.22 18.20 10.38
C ARG A 586 32.10 19.44 10.28
N GLY A 587 31.54 20.62 10.06
CA GLY A 587 32.34 21.80 9.69
C GLY A 587 33.11 21.57 8.37
N GLU A 588 34.39 21.95 8.33
CA GLU A 588 35.21 22.13 7.11
C GLU A 588 35.55 20.85 6.30
N HIS A 589 35.35 19.65 6.86
CA HIS A 589 35.75 18.39 6.24
C HIS A 589 34.62 17.77 5.40
N LEU A 590 34.29 18.43 4.29
CA LEU A 590 33.32 17.93 3.33
C LEU A 590 33.91 16.81 2.45
N PRO A 591 33.16 15.73 2.19
CA PRO A 591 33.54 14.67 1.26
C PRO A 591 33.92 15.16 -0.14
N GLU A 592 34.85 14.50 -0.83
CA GLU A 592 35.34 14.93 -2.15
C GLU A 592 34.74 14.13 -3.32
N SER A 593 34.05 13.02 -3.03
CA SER A 593 33.42 12.18 -4.05
C SER A 593 31.97 11.85 -3.71
N ARG A 594 31.18 11.50 -4.74
CA ARG A 594 29.77 11.12 -4.59
C ARG A 594 29.59 9.96 -3.62
N LYS A 595 30.46 8.96 -3.70
CA LYS A 595 30.47 7.80 -2.78
C LYS A 595 30.67 8.26 -1.34
N GLN A 596 31.68 9.08 -1.08
CA GLN A 596 31.96 9.59 0.27
C GLN A 596 30.81 10.47 0.80
N ILE A 597 30.12 11.24 -0.05
CA ILE A 597 28.91 11.98 0.35
C ILE A 597 27.83 10.99 0.83
N TYR A 598 27.57 9.92 0.08
CA TYR A 598 26.60 8.91 0.48
C TYR A 598 27.01 8.18 1.76
N ASP A 599 28.27 7.75 1.87
CA ASP A 599 28.79 7.06 3.05
C ASP A 599 28.65 7.94 4.30
N ALA A 600 29.06 9.22 4.20
CA ALA A 600 28.95 10.18 5.28
C ALA A 600 27.48 10.49 5.64
N ALA A 601 26.60 10.54 4.65
CA ALA A 601 25.16 10.75 4.85
C ALA A 601 24.48 9.56 5.54
N VAL A 602 24.80 8.33 5.14
CA VAL A 602 24.28 7.11 5.77
C VAL A 602 24.71 7.04 7.23
N ASP A 603 25.99 7.30 7.49
CA ASP A 603 26.55 7.37 8.84
C ASP A 603 25.90 8.49 9.68
N LEU A 604 25.67 9.68 9.08
CA LEU A 604 24.94 10.78 9.71
C LEU A 604 23.52 10.34 10.11
N LEU A 605 22.77 9.72 9.19
CA LEU A 605 21.36 9.36 9.38
C LEU A 605 21.17 8.18 10.34
N LEU A 606 22.02 7.16 10.26
CA LEU A 606 21.87 5.92 11.03
C LEU A 606 22.51 6.00 12.42
N VAL A 607 23.69 6.63 12.53
CA VAL A 607 24.48 6.60 13.76
C VAL A 607 24.28 7.89 14.53
N ARG A 608 24.54 9.04 13.92
CA ARG A 608 24.62 10.32 14.64
C ARG A 608 23.27 10.97 14.92
N TRP A 609 22.32 10.85 14.00
CA TRP A 609 20.99 11.45 14.14
C TRP A 609 20.21 10.95 15.36
N PRO A 610 20.15 9.63 15.66
CA PRO A 610 19.50 9.14 16.87
C PRO A 610 20.08 9.72 18.17
N HIS A 611 21.38 10.04 18.22
CA HIS A 611 22.01 10.65 19.38
C HIS A 611 21.62 12.13 19.56
N LEU A 612 21.54 12.89 18.47
CA LEU A 612 21.05 14.28 18.47
C LEU A 612 19.59 14.37 18.92
N ARG A 613 18.74 13.41 18.52
CA ARG A 613 17.34 13.30 18.99
C ARG A 613 17.23 13.05 20.49
N ARG A 614 18.13 12.26 21.07
CA ARG A 614 18.14 11.97 22.52
C ARG A 614 18.59 13.19 23.33
N ARG A 615 19.62 13.92 22.87
CA ARG A 615 20.09 15.16 23.50
C ARG A 615 19.02 16.26 23.48
N HIS A 616 18.41 16.53 22.32
CA HIS A 616 17.34 17.51 22.21
C HIS A 616 16.09 17.14 23.06
N ARG A 617 15.75 15.85 23.21
CA ARG A 617 14.67 15.44 24.13
C ARG A 617 15.03 15.66 25.60
N ALA A 618 16.30 15.51 25.96
CA ALA A 618 16.78 15.78 27.32
C ALA A 618 16.75 17.29 27.61
N GLU A 619 17.25 18.12 26.68
CA GLU A 619 17.29 19.59 26.80
C GLU A 619 15.89 20.23 26.87
N VAL A 620 14.92 19.74 26.08
CA VAL A 620 13.51 20.20 26.16
C VAL A 620 12.84 19.77 27.47
N ARG A 621 13.22 18.62 28.03
CA ARG A 621 12.73 18.18 29.35
C ARG A 621 13.32 19.02 30.48
N THR A 622 14.61 19.36 30.41
CA THR A 622 15.26 20.23 31.40
C THR A 622 14.81 21.68 31.28
N GLY A 623 14.54 22.19 30.07
CA GLY A 623 13.95 23.52 29.85
C GLY A 623 12.54 23.63 30.44
N ARG A 624 11.66 22.65 30.19
CA ARG A 624 10.33 22.61 30.83
C ARG A 624 10.37 22.46 32.35
N ALA A 625 11.37 21.75 32.88
CA ALA A 625 11.56 21.62 34.32
C ALA A 625 12.09 22.93 34.95
N ALA A 626 12.95 23.67 34.24
CA ALA A 626 13.42 24.99 34.66
C ALA A 626 12.32 26.07 34.59
N ASP A 627 11.49 26.05 33.54
CA ASP A 627 10.33 26.94 33.43
C ASP A 627 9.28 26.65 34.51
N ALA A 628 9.09 25.39 34.89
CA ALA A 628 8.20 24.99 35.98
C ALA A 628 8.79 25.31 37.38
N ALA A 629 10.12 25.35 37.52
CA ALA A 629 10.79 25.75 38.76
C ALA A 629 10.96 27.28 38.89
N GLY A 630 10.82 28.03 37.78
CA GLY A 630 10.82 29.50 37.75
C GLY A 630 9.49 30.14 38.15
N MET A 631 8.39 29.38 38.22
CA MET A 631 7.16 29.80 38.90
C MET A 631 7.27 29.50 40.40
N GLY A 632 8.06 30.30 41.11
CA GLY A 632 7.92 30.46 42.56
C GLY A 632 6.58 31.16 42.89
N PRO A 633 6.03 30.95 44.09
CA PRO A 633 4.67 31.35 44.42
C PRO A 633 4.63 32.84 44.75
N ASP A 634 4.48 33.71 43.75
CA ASP A 634 4.16 35.12 43.98
C ASP A 634 2.65 35.32 43.86
N GLY A 635 2.03 35.48 45.03
CA GLY A 635 0.83 36.25 45.37
C GLY A 635 -0.36 36.30 44.41
N GLY A 636 -1.50 35.80 44.89
CA GLY A 636 -2.82 36.25 44.44
C GLY A 636 -3.96 35.37 44.90
N ASP A 637 -4.43 35.59 46.13
CA ASP A 637 -5.73 35.06 46.57
C ASP A 637 -6.83 35.52 45.58
N PRO A 638 -7.69 34.62 45.09
CA PRO A 638 -8.80 35.01 44.21
C PRO A 638 -9.89 35.73 45.04
N PRO A 639 -10.55 36.78 44.50
CA PRO A 639 -11.66 37.41 45.20
C PRO A 639 -12.87 36.47 45.23
N PRO A 640 -13.72 36.55 46.27
CA PRO A 640 -14.80 35.61 46.44
C PRO A 640 -15.97 35.89 45.48
N ARG A 641 -16.26 34.85 44.70
CA ARG A 641 -17.48 34.53 43.92
C ARG A 641 -17.76 35.30 42.64
#